data_AF-A0A9E4GR91-F1
#
_entry.id   AF-A0A9E4GR91-F1
#
_cell.length_a   1.000
_cell.length_b   1.000
_cell.length_c   1.000
_cell.angle_alpha   90.00
_cell.angle_beta   90.00
_cell.angle_gamma   90.00
#
_symmetry.space_group_name_H-M   'P 1'
#
loop_
_entity.id
_entity.type
_entity.pdbx_description
1 polymer ?
#
loop_
_entity_poly.entity_id
_entity_poly.type
_entity_poly.pdbx_seq_one_letter_code
_entity_poly.pdbx_strand_id
1 'polypeptide(L)'
;MERVDLILSGGTVVTMDDTFSLYPDGAVAIRGNHIVAVAPREVLLESCEAEEVLDCSDQYILPGLVNAHTHVPMTLLRGLADDLRLDVWLMGYVMPTEREFVNPEFCRLGTRLACVEQIRSGITTFPDMYYFEEVIADVTADAGMRAVLGQTVLRFPTPDAESYEVSLARARRFIEAWQGHERITPAVAPHAPYSSTRELLEQCTELALEFDAPLLIHIAETRQELEDSLKQHGRRVVDQVADAGLLQAKVLAAHCVHIDPAEMRKLKVHDCGIAHCPTSNLKLASGIAPVSAMLETGIAVGIGTDGPASNNDLAMLEEVRLAAILAKTAANDPTTLPARQALLMATRQGAEALFLGERTGSLEPGKLADLIVMDARRAHNMPHFQRSEDAIYSQIVYAAKSTDVAHVMCHGRWLMRDRQLLTLDEAELLEQAQALASRVDDFLRANTGDVLSKLLTVTQGMERGESFEVQAKLVLQDESALEQLLRFEDVDVLKEVHYRQYDTWFSFEDEADGRLRYREDDELDADGQVASTRSRLTLMRLNKIDSYGTAVRLSHSRFYARADRPLRFYREYFRPCAERALEKDRRRWHIHYQGVLFYINVDRLTDPPGEQTYLELKSRTWSAEDAKVKAARIRDMLNIIGAEPGDMVLADYPELHGV
;
A
#
# COMPACT_ATOMS: atom_id res chain seq x y z
N MET A 1 43.02 -8.90 -34.40
CA MET A 1 42.35 -8.18 -33.32
C MET A 1 40.93 -7.89 -33.76
N GLU A 2 39.97 -8.25 -32.92
CA GLU A 2 38.57 -7.92 -33.09
C GLU A 2 38.35 -6.45 -32.72
N ARG A 3 37.62 -5.67 -33.54
CA ARG A 3 37.37 -4.25 -33.25
C ARG A 3 36.16 -4.06 -32.35
N VAL A 4 36.30 -3.33 -31.25
CA VAL A 4 35.24 -3.08 -30.28
C VAL A 4 35.16 -1.57 -29.97
N ASP A 5 34.05 -1.13 -29.39
CA ASP A 5 33.83 0.30 -29.16
C ASP A 5 34.53 0.73 -27.87
N LEU A 6 34.43 -0.10 -26.82
CA LEU A 6 34.95 0.19 -25.49
C LEU A 6 35.58 -1.04 -24.86
N ILE A 7 36.71 -0.86 -24.18
CA ILE A 7 37.26 -1.81 -23.21
C ILE A 7 37.31 -1.16 -21.83
N LEU A 8 36.67 -1.80 -20.84
CA LEU A 8 36.93 -1.54 -19.42
C LEU A 8 38.11 -2.41 -19.00
N SER A 9 39.20 -1.84 -18.48
CA SER A 9 40.48 -2.55 -18.31
C SER A 9 41.05 -2.40 -16.90
N GLY A 10 41.62 -3.47 -16.33
CA GLY A 10 42.41 -3.39 -15.09
C GLY A 10 41.62 -3.51 -13.78
N GLY A 11 40.29 -3.56 -13.86
CA GLY A 11 39.44 -3.79 -12.70
C GLY A 11 39.33 -5.26 -12.32
N THR A 12 38.90 -5.53 -11.09
CA THR A 12 38.44 -6.87 -10.70
C THR A 12 37.06 -7.09 -11.30
N VAL A 13 36.99 -7.93 -12.33
CA VAL A 13 35.72 -8.27 -12.99
C VAL A 13 35.06 -9.42 -12.23
N VAL A 14 33.83 -9.18 -11.78
CA VAL A 14 32.97 -10.16 -11.11
C VAL A 14 31.84 -10.50 -12.07
N THR A 15 31.90 -11.65 -12.73
CA THR A 15 31.00 -11.91 -13.88
C THR A 15 29.57 -12.24 -13.47
N MET A 16 29.38 -12.89 -12.32
CA MET A 16 28.11 -13.51 -11.90
C MET A 16 27.57 -14.51 -12.94
N ASP A 17 28.44 -15.10 -13.76
CA ASP A 17 28.10 -16.22 -14.66
C ASP A 17 27.83 -17.53 -13.90
N ASP A 18 27.48 -18.60 -14.61
CA ASP A 18 27.15 -19.91 -14.01
C ASP A 18 28.29 -20.53 -13.20
N THR A 19 29.52 -20.13 -13.51
CA THR A 19 30.75 -20.61 -12.84
C THR A 19 31.30 -19.61 -11.83
N PHE A 20 30.67 -18.44 -11.67
CA PHE A 20 31.15 -17.32 -10.87
C PHE A 20 32.58 -16.90 -11.21
N SER A 21 32.91 -16.80 -12.50
CA SER A 21 34.26 -16.39 -12.93
C SER A 21 34.69 -15.05 -12.33
N LEU A 22 35.94 -14.99 -11.87
CA LEU A 22 36.57 -13.80 -11.29
C LEU A 22 37.87 -13.49 -12.02
N TYR A 23 38.05 -12.23 -12.44
CA TYR A 23 39.29 -11.76 -13.06
C TYR A 23 39.85 -10.57 -12.28
N PRO A 24 40.77 -10.77 -11.31
CA PRO A 24 41.30 -9.69 -10.47
C PRO A 24 41.95 -8.53 -11.24
N ASP A 25 42.63 -8.83 -12.34
CA ASP A 25 43.14 -7.90 -13.34
C ASP A 25 42.45 -8.23 -14.68
N GLY A 26 41.15 -7.94 -14.74
CA GLY A 26 40.27 -8.33 -15.83
C GLY A 26 39.97 -7.18 -16.78
N ALA A 27 39.29 -7.53 -17.87
CA ALA A 27 38.73 -6.58 -18.80
C ALA A 27 37.39 -7.06 -19.36
N VAL A 28 36.57 -6.09 -19.80
CA VAL A 28 35.29 -6.31 -20.49
C VAL A 28 35.30 -5.53 -21.80
N ALA A 29 35.09 -6.21 -22.92
CA ALA A 29 35.01 -5.61 -24.25
C ALA A 29 33.56 -5.48 -24.71
N ILE A 30 33.20 -4.31 -25.25
CA ILE A 30 31.82 -3.96 -25.59
C ILE A 30 31.76 -3.46 -27.03
N ARG A 31 30.79 -3.96 -27.79
CA ARG A 31 30.46 -3.48 -29.15
C ARG A 31 28.96 -3.20 -29.24
N GLY A 32 28.62 -1.98 -29.59
CA GLY A 32 27.28 -1.43 -29.52
C GLY A 32 26.72 -1.59 -28.11
N ASN A 33 25.70 -2.42 -28.01
CA ASN A 33 24.96 -2.72 -26.80
C ASN A 33 25.29 -4.09 -26.18
N HIS A 34 26.26 -4.84 -26.72
CA HIS A 34 26.58 -6.20 -26.27
C HIS A 34 28.00 -6.32 -25.71
N ILE A 35 28.15 -7.21 -24.75
CA ILE A 35 29.44 -7.71 -24.26
C ILE A 35 29.98 -8.69 -25.30
N VAL A 36 31.20 -8.45 -25.77
CA VAL A 36 31.87 -9.30 -26.78
C VAL A 36 32.83 -10.28 -26.13
N ALA A 37 33.54 -9.84 -25.09
CA ALA A 37 34.50 -10.67 -24.38
C ALA A 37 34.65 -10.22 -22.93
N VAL A 38 34.90 -11.20 -22.04
CA VAL A 38 35.31 -10.97 -20.65
C VAL A 38 36.48 -11.91 -20.38
N ALA A 39 37.63 -11.37 -19.97
CA ALA A 39 38.85 -12.14 -19.84
C ALA A 39 39.88 -11.42 -18.95
N PRO A 40 41.00 -12.06 -18.59
CA PRO A 40 42.16 -11.34 -18.05
C PRO A 40 42.58 -10.20 -18.98
N ARG A 41 43.02 -9.08 -18.40
CA ARG A 41 43.37 -7.85 -19.12
C ARG A 41 44.31 -8.09 -20.30
N GLU A 42 45.40 -8.82 -20.06
CA GLU A 42 46.42 -9.12 -21.08
C GLU A 42 45.81 -9.84 -22.28
N VAL A 43 45.04 -10.90 -22.03
CA VAL A 43 44.37 -11.70 -23.08
C VAL A 43 43.42 -10.85 -23.91
N LEU A 44 42.66 -9.96 -23.27
CA LEU A 44 41.67 -9.14 -23.95
C LEU A 44 42.33 -8.03 -24.79
N LEU A 45 43.39 -7.40 -24.27
CA LEU A 45 44.14 -6.37 -24.99
C LEU A 45 44.96 -6.91 -26.17
N GLU A 46 45.35 -8.19 -26.17
CA GLU A 46 45.98 -8.84 -27.32
C GLU A 46 44.96 -9.24 -28.41
N SER A 47 43.74 -9.58 -28.00
CA SER A 47 42.70 -10.10 -28.90
C SER A 47 41.80 -9.01 -29.48
N CYS A 48 41.65 -7.86 -28.81
CA CYS A 48 40.75 -6.78 -29.19
C CYS A 48 41.48 -5.43 -29.43
N GLU A 49 41.00 -4.65 -30.40
CA GLU A 49 41.38 -3.25 -30.63
C GLU A 49 40.15 -2.37 -30.35
N ALA A 50 40.25 -1.39 -29.44
CA ALA A 50 39.11 -0.57 -29.00
C ALA A 50 39.24 0.90 -29.37
N GLU A 51 38.11 1.57 -29.60
CA GLU A 51 38.07 3.03 -29.80
C GLU A 51 38.31 3.79 -28.49
N GLU A 52 37.73 3.31 -27.39
CA GLU A 52 37.96 3.82 -26.02
C GLU A 52 38.49 2.68 -25.13
N VAL A 53 39.50 2.98 -24.31
CA VAL A 53 39.94 2.11 -23.20
C VAL A 53 39.80 2.90 -21.90
N LEU A 54 38.92 2.47 -21.03
CA LEU A 54 38.73 3.04 -19.69
C LEU A 54 39.51 2.21 -18.67
N ASP A 55 40.44 2.85 -17.98
CA ASP A 55 41.19 2.22 -16.89
C ASP A 55 40.34 2.17 -15.62
N CYS A 56 40.07 0.95 -15.17
CA CYS A 56 39.30 0.59 -13.98
C CYS A 56 40.20 -0.04 -12.90
N SER A 57 41.51 0.20 -12.95
CA SER A 57 42.44 -0.22 -11.90
C SER A 57 41.91 0.19 -10.52
N ASP A 58 42.01 -0.72 -9.55
CA ASP A 58 41.46 -0.55 -8.19
C ASP A 58 39.92 -0.39 -8.10
N GLN A 59 39.18 -0.83 -9.12
CA GLN A 59 37.72 -0.83 -9.13
C GLN A 59 37.16 -2.24 -9.35
N TYR A 60 35.89 -2.41 -9.03
CA TYR A 60 35.12 -3.62 -9.36
C TYR A 60 34.27 -3.37 -10.59
N ILE A 61 34.25 -4.30 -11.53
CA ILE A 61 33.36 -4.30 -12.69
C ILE A 61 32.35 -5.43 -12.51
N LEU A 62 31.08 -5.09 -12.44
CA LEU A 62 29.99 -6.01 -12.08
C LEU A 62 28.83 -5.84 -13.08
N PRO A 63 27.93 -6.84 -13.24
CA PRO A 63 26.65 -6.61 -13.87
C PRO A 63 25.90 -5.49 -13.16
N GLY A 64 25.06 -4.76 -13.90
CA GLY A 64 24.20 -3.77 -13.31
C GLY A 64 23.24 -4.41 -12.31
N LEU A 65 22.96 -3.72 -11.20
CA LEU A 65 22.03 -4.24 -10.21
C LEU A 65 20.62 -4.30 -10.83
N VAL A 66 19.89 -5.35 -10.47
CA VAL A 66 18.52 -5.61 -10.87
C VAL A 66 17.66 -5.46 -9.63
N ASN A 67 16.91 -4.36 -9.56
CA ASN A 67 15.85 -4.20 -8.58
C ASN A 67 14.67 -5.05 -9.05
N ALA A 68 14.14 -5.95 -8.22
CA ALA A 68 13.09 -6.88 -8.61
C ALA A 68 11.67 -6.38 -8.29
N HIS A 69 11.49 -5.22 -7.65
CA HIS A 69 10.16 -4.68 -7.37
C HIS A 69 10.21 -3.20 -6.98
N THR A 70 9.43 -2.35 -7.66
CA THR A 70 9.33 -0.91 -7.37
C THR A 70 7.93 -0.34 -7.63
N HIS A 71 7.71 0.85 -7.04
CA HIS A 71 6.67 1.81 -7.40
C HIS A 71 7.32 3.19 -7.61
N VAL A 72 7.93 3.41 -8.77
CA VAL A 72 8.89 4.51 -8.98
C VAL A 72 8.32 5.92 -8.79
N PRO A 73 7.06 6.24 -9.15
CA PRO A 73 6.55 7.58 -8.92
C PRO A 73 6.35 7.92 -7.43
N MET A 74 6.27 6.91 -6.56
CA MET A 74 6.16 7.10 -5.11
C MET A 74 7.42 7.70 -4.48
N THR A 75 8.51 7.92 -5.24
CA THR A 75 9.62 8.79 -4.80
C THR A 75 9.15 10.16 -4.34
N LEU A 76 8.06 10.68 -4.91
CA LEU A 76 7.42 11.95 -4.53
C LEU A 76 6.58 11.87 -3.24
N LEU A 77 6.32 10.65 -2.75
CA LEU A 77 5.60 10.38 -1.50
C LEU A 77 6.55 9.92 -0.39
N ARG A 78 7.86 10.03 -0.61
CA ARG A 78 8.89 9.62 0.35
C ARG A 78 8.74 10.35 1.68
N GLY A 79 8.65 9.58 2.76
CA GLY A 79 8.54 10.12 4.12
C GLY A 79 7.23 10.88 4.39
N LEU A 80 6.20 10.70 3.56
CA LEU A 80 4.93 11.40 3.69
C LEU A 80 4.20 11.05 4.99
N ALA A 81 4.14 9.76 5.30
CA ALA A 81 3.52 9.23 6.51
C ALA A 81 4.21 7.93 6.90
N ASP A 82 4.89 7.92 8.04
CA ASP A 82 5.63 6.76 8.56
C ASP A 82 5.05 6.30 9.92
N ASP A 83 5.47 5.12 10.37
CA ASP A 83 5.09 4.53 11.67
C ASP A 83 3.57 4.32 11.86
N LEU A 84 2.91 3.91 10.76
CA LEU A 84 1.49 3.57 10.71
C LEU A 84 1.31 2.12 10.26
N ARG A 85 0.22 1.48 10.67
CA ARG A 85 -0.17 0.18 10.11
C ARG A 85 -0.48 0.31 8.62
N LEU A 86 -0.21 -0.73 7.83
CA LEU A 86 -0.41 -0.72 6.36
C LEU A 86 -1.82 -0.23 5.95
N ASP A 87 -2.87 -0.66 6.65
CA ASP A 87 -4.24 -0.23 6.37
C ASP A 87 -4.46 1.27 6.62
N VAL A 88 -3.89 1.82 7.70
CA VAL A 88 -3.97 3.25 8.03
C VAL A 88 -3.11 4.09 7.09
N TRP A 89 -1.89 3.64 6.80
CA TRP A 89 -0.97 4.28 5.87
C TRP A 89 -1.56 4.38 4.46
N LEU A 90 -1.98 3.24 3.90
CA LEU A 90 -2.47 3.14 2.53
C LEU A 90 -3.79 3.88 2.35
N MET A 91 -4.78 3.61 3.21
CA MET A 91 -6.13 4.18 3.06
C MET A 91 -6.24 5.62 3.57
N GLY A 92 -5.45 5.98 4.59
CA GLY A 92 -5.56 7.26 5.29
C GLY A 92 -4.69 8.37 4.70
N TYR A 93 -3.55 8.03 4.10
CA TYR A 93 -2.56 9.01 3.63
C TYR A 93 -2.20 8.81 2.17
N VAL A 94 -1.76 7.60 1.78
CA VAL A 94 -1.26 7.35 0.42
C VAL A 94 -2.37 7.47 -0.61
N MET A 95 -3.42 6.64 -0.57
CA MET A 95 -4.49 6.66 -1.57
C MET A 95 -5.20 8.01 -1.69
N PRO A 96 -5.51 8.75 -0.60
CA PRO A 96 -6.04 10.10 -0.72
C PRO A 96 -5.10 11.06 -1.46
N THR A 97 -3.79 11.00 -1.17
CA THR A 97 -2.79 11.81 -1.85
C THR A 97 -2.66 11.40 -3.31
N GLU A 98 -2.66 10.09 -3.60
CA GLU A 98 -2.61 9.59 -4.97
C GLU A 98 -3.81 10.05 -5.79
N ARG A 99 -5.03 9.97 -5.24
CA ARG A 99 -6.25 10.42 -5.92
C ARG A 99 -6.22 11.91 -6.29
N GLU A 100 -5.57 12.74 -5.48
CA GLU A 100 -5.48 14.18 -5.75
C GLU A 100 -4.33 14.52 -6.70
N PHE A 101 -3.15 13.92 -6.51
CA PHE A 101 -1.91 14.37 -7.14
C PHE A 101 -1.42 13.48 -8.27
N VAL A 102 -1.77 12.20 -8.30
CA VAL A 102 -1.26 11.27 -9.33
C VAL A 102 -1.95 11.56 -10.65
N ASN A 103 -1.16 12.07 -11.59
CA ASN A 103 -1.51 12.37 -12.95
C ASN A 103 -0.25 12.17 -13.83
N PRO A 104 -0.31 12.34 -15.16
CA PRO A 104 0.85 12.17 -16.02
C PRO A 104 2.08 13.00 -15.64
N GLU A 105 1.92 14.21 -15.10
CA GLU A 105 3.04 15.07 -14.69
C GLU A 105 3.69 14.55 -13.40
N PHE A 106 2.89 14.07 -12.44
CA PHE A 106 3.36 13.40 -11.24
C PHE A 106 4.18 12.15 -11.58
N CYS A 107 3.63 11.26 -12.43
CA CYS A 107 4.34 10.06 -12.85
C CYS A 107 5.63 10.41 -13.60
N ARG A 108 5.62 11.45 -14.44
CA ARG A 108 6.82 11.90 -15.16
C ARG A 108 7.91 12.39 -14.20
N LEU A 109 7.58 13.27 -13.27
CA LEU A 109 8.53 13.83 -12.31
C LEU A 109 9.06 12.75 -11.36
N GLY A 110 8.17 11.94 -10.78
CA GLY A 110 8.54 10.88 -9.84
C GLY A 110 9.40 9.80 -10.49
N THR A 111 9.07 9.40 -11.72
CA THR A 111 9.91 8.44 -12.47
C THR A 111 11.28 9.03 -12.77
N ARG A 112 11.39 10.30 -13.19
CA ARG A 112 12.70 10.95 -13.41
C ARG A 112 13.54 10.99 -12.14
N LEU A 113 12.93 11.34 -11.00
CA LEU A 113 13.60 11.36 -9.70
C LEU A 113 14.05 9.94 -9.29
N ALA A 114 13.23 8.93 -9.53
CA ALA A 114 13.60 7.54 -9.29
C ALA A 114 14.75 7.09 -10.18
N CYS A 115 14.74 7.42 -11.48
CA CYS A 115 15.84 7.09 -12.38
C CYS A 115 17.17 7.72 -11.92
N VAL A 116 17.15 8.97 -11.44
CA VAL A 116 18.33 9.61 -10.83
C VAL A 116 18.88 8.75 -9.69
N GLU A 117 18.04 8.40 -8.71
CA GLU A 117 18.46 7.64 -7.54
C GLU A 117 18.94 6.23 -7.90
N GLN A 118 18.20 5.53 -8.77
CA GLN A 118 18.50 4.19 -9.24
C GLN A 118 19.83 4.14 -10.01
N ILE A 119 20.07 5.09 -10.92
CA ILE A 119 21.35 5.19 -11.62
C ILE A 119 22.45 5.47 -10.59
N ARG A 120 22.27 6.41 -9.66
CA ARG A 120 23.27 6.69 -8.62
C ARG A 120 23.59 5.50 -7.73
N SER A 121 22.63 4.58 -7.52
CA SER A 121 22.79 3.39 -6.71
C SER A 121 23.27 2.15 -7.48
N GLY A 122 23.47 2.26 -8.80
CA GLY A 122 24.01 1.20 -9.64
C GLY A 122 22.96 0.25 -10.23
N ILE A 123 21.69 0.62 -10.17
CA ILE A 123 20.59 -0.12 -10.77
C ILE A 123 20.54 0.18 -12.27
N THR A 124 20.38 -0.86 -13.08
CA THR A 124 20.21 -0.75 -14.54
C THR A 124 18.87 -1.28 -15.01
N THR A 125 18.27 -2.18 -14.23
CA THR A 125 17.00 -2.85 -14.54
C THR A 125 16.08 -2.83 -13.32
N PHE A 126 14.81 -2.48 -13.53
CA PHE A 126 13.77 -2.56 -12.51
C PHE A 126 12.41 -2.94 -13.13
N PRO A 127 11.51 -3.65 -12.45
CA PRO A 127 10.12 -3.63 -12.83
C PRO A 127 9.41 -2.47 -12.12
N ASP A 128 8.34 -1.97 -12.71
CA ASP A 128 7.41 -1.06 -12.04
C ASP A 128 6.00 -1.61 -12.16
N MET A 129 5.19 -1.33 -11.14
CA MET A 129 3.75 -1.49 -11.25
C MET A 129 3.05 -0.27 -10.65
N TYR A 130 2.63 0.63 -11.52
CA TYR A 130 1.95 1.85 -11.11
C TYR A 130 0.88 2.25 -12.13
N TYR A 131 0.52 3.53 -12.12
CA TYR A 131 -0.46 4.15 -13.01
C TYR A 131 0.23 4.95 -14.11
N PHE A 132 -0.46 5.15 -15.25
CA PHE A 132 0.09 5.88 -16.40
C PHE A 132 1.40 5.26 -16.92
N GLU A 133 1.47 3.93 -17.04
CA GLU A 133 2.70 3.22 -17.43
C GLU A 133 3.25 3.64 -18.79
N GLU A 134 2.42 4.15 -19.70
CA GLU A 134 2.91 4.72 -20.95
C GLU A 134 3.85 5.92 -20.72
N VAL A 135 3.60 6.73 -19.68
CA VAL A 135 4.44 7.87 -19.30
C VAL A 135 5.71 7.39 -18.60
N ILE A 136 5.60 6.37 -17.75
CA ILE A 136 6.74 5.77 -17.04
C ILE A 136 7.68 5.13 -18.05
N ALA A 137 7.15 4.45 -19.07
CA ALA A 137 7.92 3.86 -20.16
C ALA A 137 8.67 4.91 -20.98
N ASP A 138 8.00 6.01 -21.39
CA ASP A 138 8.66 7.13 -22.09
C ASP A 138 9.85 7.66 -21.30
N VAL A 139 9.62 7.98 -20.02
CA VAL A 139 10.66 8.55 -19.14
C VAL A 139 11.81 7.57 -18.93
N THR A 140 11.50 6.30 -18.70
CA THR A 140 12.51 5.25 -18.46
C THR A 140 13.37 5.02 -19.71
N ALA A 141 12.73 4.98 -20.89
CA ALA A 141 13.41 4.85 -22.17
C ALA A 141 14.33 6.05 -22.47
N ASP A 142 13.86 7.28 -22.18
CA ASP A 142 14.62 8.53 -22.33
C ASP A 142 15.82 8.59 -21.37
N ALA A 143 15.61 8.20 -20.11
CA ALA A 143 16.67 8.09 -19.10
C ALA A 143 17.72 7.04 -19.48
N GLY A 144 17.39 6.11 -20.38
CA GLY A 144 18.28 5.07 -20.91
C GLY A 144 18.29 3.78 -20.09
N MET A 145 17.36 3.60 -19.16
CA MET A 145 17.27 2.43 -18.28
C MET A 145 16.46 1.30 -18.91
N ARG A 146 16.61 0.07 -18.37
CA ARG A 146 15.80 -1.09 -18.72
C ARG A 146 14.68 -1.29 -17.71
N ALA A 147 13.48 -1.64 -18.17
CA ALA A 147 12.41 -1.95 -17.24
C ALA A 147 11.38 -2.98 -17.74
N VAL A 148 10.74 -3.64 -16.77
CA VAL A 148 9.52 -4.45 -16.97
C VAL A 148 8.34 -3.70 -16.35
N LEU A 149 7.54 -3.03 -17.16
CA LEU A 149 6.57 -2.05 -16.68
C LEU A 149 5.16 -2.63 -16.76
N GLY A 150 4.45 -2.68 -15.64
CA GLY A 150 3.18 -3.37 -15.51
C GLY A 150 2.01 -2.43 -15.26
N GLN A 151 1.09 -2.30 -16.22
CA GLN A 151 -0.08 -1.44 -16.02
C GLN A 151 -0.94 -1.99 -14.90
N THR A 152 -1.13 -1.19 -13.85
CA THR A 152 -1.86 -1.61 -12.66
C THR A 152 -3.36 -1.75 -12.95
N VAL A 153 -3.94 -2.85 -12.46
CA VAL A 153 -5.38 -3.14 -12.53
C VAL A 153 -5.91 -3.43 -11.13
N LEU A 154 -6.95 -2.69 -10.69
CA LEU A 154 -7.63 -2.87 -9.41
C LEU A 154 -9.15 -2.93 -9.63
N ARG A 155 -9.87 -3.59 -8.71
CA ARG A 155 -11.35 -3.66 -8.77
C ARG A 155 -12.06 -2.32 -8.51
N PHE A 156 -11.34 -1.31 -8.03
CA PHE A 156 -11.85 0.02 -7.73
C PHE A 156 -11.17 1.07 -8.61
N PRO A 157 -11.77 2.27 -8.78
CA PRO A 157 -11.21 3.31 -9.65
C PRO A 157 -9.78 3.70 -9.26
N THR A 158 -8.94 3.93 -10.27
CA THR A 158 -7.54 4.34 -10.16
C THR A 158 -7.35 5.74 -10.75
N PRO A 159 -6.22 6.43 -10.48
CA PRO A 159 -5.96 7.75 -11.06
C PRO A 159 -6.04 7.83 -12.59
N ASP A 160 -5.81 6.71 -13.28
CA ASP A 160 -5.75 6.61 -14.74
C ASP A 160 -6.91 5.82 -15.38
N ALA A 161 -7.83 5.28 -14.58
CA ALA A 161 -8.97 4.50 -15.06
C ALA A 161 -10.17 4.51 -14.08
N GLU A 162 -11.37 4.74 -14.60
CA GLU A 162 -12.60 4.77 -13.80
C GLU A 162 -13.12 3.36 -13.41
N SER A 163 -12.68 2.32 -14.13
CA SER A 163 -13.06 0.92 -13.87
C SER A 163 -11.94 -0.04 -14.29
N TYR A 164 -12.00 -1.29 -13.82
CA TYR A 164 -10.97 -2.29 -14.13
C TYR A 164 -10.95 -2.67 -15.62
N GLU A 165 -12.09 -2.60 -16.33
CA GLU A 165 -12.15 -2.82 -17.78
C GLU A 165 -11.41 -1.72 -18.55
N VAL A 166 -11.50 -0.47 -18.07
CA VAL A 166 -10.73 0.65 -18.63
C VAL A 166 -9.23 0.45 -18.38
N SER A 167 -8.84 0.00 -17.18
CA SER A 167 -7.45 -0.37 -16.85
C SER A 167 -6.93 -1.51 -17.74
N LEU A 168 -7.72 -2.58 -17.93
CA LEU A 168 -7.36 -3.69 -18.83
C LEU A 168 -7.21 -3.25 -20.28
N ALA A 169 -8.12 -2.40 -20.77
CA ALA A 169 -8.01 -1.84 -22.11
C ALA A 169 -6.78 -0.92 -22.24
N ARG A 170 -6.39 -0.22 -21.18
CA ARG A 170 -5.15 0.57 -21.12
C ARG A 170 -3.93 -0.34 -21.14
N ALA A 171 -3.91 -1.42 -20.34
CA ALA A 171 -2.85 -2.41 -20.31
C ALA A 171 -2.61 -3.02 -21.70
N ARG A 172 -3.68 -3.40 -22.41
CA ARG A 172 -3.59 -3.87 -23.80
C ARG A 172 -2.94 -2.83 -24.72
N ARG A 173 -3.43 -1.58 -24.73
CA ARG A 173 -2.86 -0.53 -25.58
C ARG A 173 -1.39 -0.27 -25.25
N PHE A 174 -1.03 -0.33 -23.97
CA PHE A 174 0.34 -0.17 -23.51
C PHE A 174 1.23 -1.31 -24.04
N ILE A 175 0.78 -2.56 -23.93
CA ILE A 175 1.49 -3.72 -24.49
C ILE A 175 1.67 -3.56 -26.00
N GLU A 176 0.59 -3.28 -26.73
CA GLU A 176 0.63 -3.09 -28.19
C GLU A 176 1.60 -1.98 -28.63
N ALA A 177 1.73 -0.91 -27.84
CA ALA A 177 2.60 0.22 -28.16
C ALA A 177 4.09 -0.06 -27.86
N TRP A 178 4.39 -0.83 -26.82
CA TRP A 178 5.76 -1.00 -26.30
C TRP A 178 6.37 -2.38 -26.55
N GLN A 179 5.59 -3.35 -27.04
CA GLN A 179 6.10 -4.67 -27.36
C GLN A 179 7.22 -4.58 -28.42
N GLY A 180 8.35 -5.25 -28.13
CA GLY A 180 9.52 -5.23 -28.99
C GLY A 180 10.47 -4.05 -28.78
N HIS A 181 10.19 -3.14 -27.84
CA HIS A 181 11.14 -2.10 -27.47
C HIS A 181 12.44 -2.69 -26.90
N GLU A 182 13.59 -2.09 -27.20
CA GLU A 182 14.92 -2.63 -26.87
C GLU A 182 15.21 -2.70 -25.35
N ARG A 183 14.57 -1.82 -24.57
CA ARG A 183 14.76 -1.68 -23.12
C ARG A 183 13.50 -1.83 -22.27
N ILE A 184 12.31 -1.73 -22.86
CA ILE A 184 11.05 -1.74 -22.12
C ILE A 184 10.31 -3.02 -22.46
N THR A 185 9.96 -3.79 -21.44
CA THR A 185 9.10 -4.97 -21.57
C THR A 185 7.75 -4.59 -20.93
N PRO A 186 6.67 -4.43 -21.72
CA PRO A 186 5.36 -4.17 -21.14
C PRO A 186 4.80 -5.43 -20.46
N ALA A 187 4.09 -5.24 -19.36
CA ALA A 187 3.51 -6.26 -18.50
C ALA A 187 2.10 -5.85 -18.05
N VAL A 188 1.38 -6.80 -17.45
CA VAL A 188 0.10 -6.56 -16.78
C VAL A 188 0.33 -6.64 -15.27
N ALA A 189 -0.26 -5.76 -14.46
CA ALA A 189 -0.06 -5.75 -13.02
C ALA A 189 -1.37 -5.74 -12.23
N PRO A 190 -2.08 -6.88 -12.07
CA PRO A 190 -3.11 -6.96 -11.05
C PRO A 190 -2.48 -6.69 -9.68
N HIS A 191 -2.97 -5.69 -8.95
CA HIS A 191 -2.29 -5.19 -7.74
C HIS A 191 -2.03 -6.30 -6.70
N ALA A 192 -3.08 -6.94 -6.20
CA ALA A 192 -3.01 -8.01 -5.22
C ALA A 192 -4.32 -8.83 -5.22
N PRO A 193 -4.33 -10.06 -4.68
CA PRO A 193 -5.53 -10.90 -4.60
C PRO A 193 -6.69 -10.25 -3.84
N TYR A 194 -6.41 -9.58 -2.72
CA TYR A 194 -7.44 -8.92 -1.89
C TYR A 194 -8.07 -7.68 -2.55
N SER A 195 -7.41 -7.11 -3.55
CA SER A 195 -7.88 -5.95 -4.34
C SER A 195 -8.44 -6.33 -5.71
N SER A 196 -8.56 -7.63 -5.98
CA SER A 196 -9.00 -8.17 -7.27
C SER A 196 -10.24 -9.06 -7.08
N THR A 197 -11.05 -9.20 -8.13
CA THR A 197 -12.01 -10.31 -8.21
C THR A 197 -11.37 -11.48 -8.94
N ARG A 198 -11.98 -12.67 -8.86
CA ARG A 198 -11.51 -13.84 -9.62
C ARG A 198 -11.52 -13.55 -11.12
N GLU A 199 -12.61 -12.95 -11.61
CA GLU A 199 -12.82 -12.63 -13.01
C GLU A 199 -11.78 -11.61 -13.51
N LEU A 200 -11.41 -10.63 -12.68
CA LEU A 200 -10.35 -9.67 -12.99
C LEU A 200 -9.00 -10.38 -13.16
N LEU A 201 -8.65 -11.29 -12.24
CA LEU A 201 -7.40 -12.06 -12.33
C LEU A 201 -7.38 -12.97 -13.57
N GLU A 202 -8.50 -13.61 -13.89
CA GLU A 202 -8.65 -14.43 -15.10
C GLU A 202 -8.43 -13.57 -16.37
N GLN A 203 -9.03 -12.38 -16.45
CA GLN A 203 -8.85 -11.47 -17.60
C GLN A 203 -7.43 -10.89 -17.71
N CYS A 204 -6.78 -10.56 -16.58
CA CYS A 204 -5.37 -10.18 -16.59
C CYS A 204 -4.48 -11.33 -17.11
N THR A 205 -4.80 -12.56 -16.72
CA THR A 205 -4.10 -13.77 -17.17
C THR A 205 -4.28 -13.99 -18.66
N GLU A 206 -5.52 -13.91 -19.16
CA GLU A 206 -5.83 -14.04 -20.59
C GLU A 206 -5.05 -13.02 -21.43
N LEU A 207 -5.01 -11.76 -20.98
CA LEU A 207 -4.26 -10.70 -21.66
C LEU A 207 -2.74 -10.99 -21.66
N ALA A 208 -2.19 -11.41 -20.53
CA ALA A 208 -0.78 -11.76 -20.43
C ALA A 208 -0.40 -12.94 -21.35
N LEU A 209 -1.25 -13.97 -21.41
CA LEU A 209 -1.05 -15.13 -22.29
C LEU A 209 -1.17 -14.76 -23.77
N GLU A 210 -2.10 -13.87 -24.13
CA GLU A 210 -2.29 -13.43 -25.52
C GLU A 210 -1.02 -12.77 -26.10
N PHE A 211 -0.32 -11.98 -25.30
CA PHE A 211 0.87 -11.23 -25.73
C PHE A 211 2.20 -11.82 -25.27
N ASP A 212 2.18 -12.96 -24.55
CA ASP A 212 3.36 -13.53 -23.86
C ASP A 212 4.05 -12.54 -22.91
N ALA A 213 3.25 -11.66 -22.30
CA ALA A 213 3.69 -10.59 -21.41
C ALA A 213 3.83 -11.06 -19.95
N PRO A 214 4.77 -10.49 -19.16
CA PRO A 214 4.84 -10.77 -17.73
C PRO A 214 3.62 -10.30 -16.95
N LEU A 215 3.39 -10.93 -15.79
CA LEU A 215 2.44 -10.50 -14.76
C LEU A 215 3.19 -10.12 -13.49
N LEU A 216 2.92 -8.93 -12.96
CA LEU A 216 3.48 -8.44 -11.70
C LEU A 216 2.37 -8.38 -10.64
N ILE A 217 2.57 -8.98 -9.47
CA ILE A 217 1.52 -9.03 -8.42
C ILE A 217 2.12 -9.17 -7.02
N HIS A 218 1.52 -8.50 -6.03
CA HIS A 218 1.81 -8.76 -4.61
C HIS A 218 1.11 -10.03 -4.14
N ILE A 219 1.86 -10.95 -3.50
CA ILE A 219 1.31 -12.23 -3.03
C ILE A 219 1.73 -12.49 -1.58
N ALA A 220 0.75 -12.76 -0.71
CA ALA A 220 0.96 -13.22 0.66
C ALA A 220 1.94 -12.31 1.45
N GLU A 221 1.75 -11.00 1.30
CA GLU A 221 2.61 -9.99 1.92
C GLU A 221 2.41 -9.96 3.43
N THR A 222 1.14 -9.94 3.87
CA THR A 222 0.80 -9.79 5.29
C THR A 222 0.14 -11.02 5.88
N ARG A 223 0.29 -11.22 7.19
CA ARG A 223 -0.43 -12.30 7.90
C ARG A 223 -1.95 -12.10 7.80
N GLN A 224 -2.40 -10.85 7.82
CA GLN A 224 -3.81 -10.52 7.70
C GLN A 224 -4.38 -10.98 6.34
N GLU A 225 -3.66 -10.77 5.24
CA GLU A 225 -4.04 -11.26 3.92
C GLU A 225 -4.23 -12.79 3.90
N LEU A 226 -3.28 -13.53 4.48
CA LEU A 226 -3.38 -14.99 4.58
C LEU A 226 -4.61 -15.42 5.41
N GLU A 227 -4.80 -14.82 6.58
CA GLU A 227 -5.92 -15.12 7.48
C GLU A 227 -7.27 -14.81 6.83
N ASP A 228 -7.36 -13.67 6.12
CA ASP A 228 -8.56 -13.28 5.40
C ASP A 228 -8.85 -14.21 4.22
N SER A 229 -7.83 -14.61 3.45
CA SER A 229 -8.00 -15.57 2.35
C SER A 229 -8.51 -16.92 2.85
N LEU A 230 -7.95 -17.43 3.96
CA LEU A 230 -8.40 -18.66 4.59
C LEU A 230 -9.84 -18.55 5.11
N LYS A 231 -10.19 -17.42 5.74
CA LYS A 231 -11.53 -17.20 6.30
C LYS A 231 -12.59 -17.03 5.21
N GLN A 232 -12.29 -16.30 4.14
CA GLN A 232 -13.27 -15.93 3.10
C GLN A 232 -13.38 -16.98 2.00
N HIS A 233 -12.27 -17.65 1.67
CA HIS A 233 -12.20 -18.56 0.53
C HIS A 233 -11.85 -20.00 0.92
N GLY A 234 -11.42 -20.26 2.16
CA GLY A 234 -10.95 -21.58 2.58
C GLY A 234 -9.66 -22.02 1.87
N ARG A 235 -8.91 -21.07 1.31
CA ARG A 235 -7.71 -21.28 0.49
C ARG A 235 -6.58 -20.39 0.98
N ARG A 236 -5.34 -20.78 0.67
CA ARG A 236 -4.18 -19.89 0.83
C ARG A 236 -4.06 -18.99 -0.41
N VAL A 237 -3.28 -17.92 -0.29
CA VAL A 237 -3.20 -16.87 -1.32
C VAL A 237 -2.63 -17.40 -2.64
N VAL A 238 -1.58 -18.22 -2.61
CA VAL A 238 -1.00 -18.80 -3.83
C VAL A 238 -1.98 -19.78 -4.50
N ASP A 239 -2.76 -20.51 -3.70
CA ASP A 239 -3.82 -21.38 -4.24
C ASP A 239 -4.92 -20.57 -4.94
N GLN A 240 -5.32 -19.45 -4.35
CA GLN A 240 -6.35 -18.57 -4.91
C GLN A 240 -5.96 -18.02 -6.29
N VAL A 241 -4.73 -17.54 -6.45
CA VAL A 241 -4.26 -17.02 -7.75
C VAL A 241 -4.03 -18.14 -8.76
N ALA A 242 -3.63 -19.33 -8.32
CA ALA A 242 -3.51 -20.50 -9.18
C ALA A 242 -4.86 -20.95 -9.74
N ASP A 243 -5.91 -20.94 -8.92
CA ASP A 243 -7.28 -21.28 -9.33
C ASP A 243 -7.85 -20.30 -10.38
N ALA A 244 -7.36 -19.05 -10.39
CA ALA A 244 -7.68 -18.03 -11.39
C ALA A 244 -6.80 -18.13 -12.67
N GLY A 245 -5.93 -19.14 -12.75
CA GLY A 245 -5.05 -19.38 -13.90
C GLY A 245 -3.79 -18.52 -13.94
N LEU A 246 -3.57 -17.62 -12.97
CA LEU A 246 -2.49 -16.62 -13.00
C LEU A 246 -1.11 -17.25 -13.24
N LEU A 247 -0.83 -18.39 -12.60
CA LEU A 247 0.44 -19.11 -12.70
C LEU A 247 0.68 -19.78 -14.07
N GLN A 248 -0.26 -19.67 -15.01
CA GLN A 248 -0.04 -20.12 -16.39
C GLN A 248 0.80 -19.13 -17.20
N ALA A 249 0.85 -17.87 -16.77
CA ALA A 249 1.68 -16.83 -17.39
C ALA A 249 3.00 -16.63 -16.63
N LYS A 250 3.87 -15.76 -17.15
CA LYS A 250 5.16 -15.40 -16.54
C LYS A 250 4.95 -14.49 -15.33
N VAL A 251 4.79 -15.07 -14.14
CA VAL A 251 4.46 -14.32 -12.91
C VAL A 251 5.71 -13.96 -12.12
N LEU A 252 5.86 -12.68 -11.80
CA LEU A 252 6.70 -12.17 -10.73
C LEU A 252 5.84 -11.91 -9.48
N ALA A 253 6.06 -12.70 -8.43
CA ALA A 253 5.35 -12.61 -7.17
C ALA A 253 6.15 -11.76 -6.16
N ALA A 254 5.66 -10.56 -5.83
CA ALA A 254 6.29 -9.71 -4.84
C ALA A 254 5.98 -10.16 -3.39
N HIS A 255 6.94 -9.92 -2.50
CA HIS A 255 6.94 -10.21 -1.06
C HIS A 255 6.99 -11.69 -0.68
N CYS A 256 5.90 -12.44 -0.90
CA CYS A 256 5.78 -13.85 -0.55
C CYS A 256 6.21 -14.16 0.91
N VAL A 257 5.80 -13.31 1.85
CA VAL A 257 6.22 -13.44 3.25
C VAL A 257 5.56 -14.64 3.93
N HIS A 258 4.26 -14.85 3.68
CA HIS A 258 3.44 -15.86 4.38
C HIS A 258 3.08 -17.05 3.49
N ILE A 259 4.06 -17.59 2.76
CA ILE A 259 3.88 -18.80 1.95
C ILE A 259 4.46 -20.05 2.63
N ASP A 260 3.86 -21.21 2.37
CA ASP A 260 4.32 -22.50 2.87
C ASP A 260 5.13 -23.31 1.83
N PRO A 261 5.75 -24.44 2.19
CA PRO A 261 6.52 -25.25 1.25
C PRO A 261 5.71 -25.83 0.08
N ALA A 262 4.40 -26.04 0.22
CA ALA A 262 3.56 -26.51 -0.87
C ALA A 262 3.28 -25.39 -1.88
N GLU A 263 3.04 -24.18 -1.39
CA GLU A 263 2.93 -22.97 -2.20
C GLU A 263 4.24 -22.69 -2.96
N MET A 264 5.39 -22.79 -2.29
CA MET A 264 6.71 -22.66 -2.93
C MET A 264 6.91 -23.66 -4.08
N ARG A 265 6.59 -24.94 -3.84
CA ARG A 265 6.68 -25.96 -4.90
C ARG A 265 5.74 -25.65 -6.08
N LYS A 266 4.56 -25.09 -5.80
CA LYS A 266 3.62 -24.68 -6.85
C LYS A 266 4.21 -23.53 -7.68
N LEU A 267 4.71 -22.48 -7.04
CA LEU A 267 5.40 -21.38 -7.74
C LEU A 267 6.57 -21.90 -8.58
N LYS A 268 7.35 -22.86 -8.06
CA LYS A 268 8.44 -23.48 -8.82
C LYS A 268 7.97 -24.26 -10.04
N VAL A 269 6.93 -25.09 -9.91
CA VAL A 269 6.39 -25.90 -11.03
C VAL A 269 5.92 -25.00 -12.18
N HIS A 270 5.50 -23.78 -11.87
CA HIS A 270 5.06 -22.77 -12.83
C HIS A 270 6.16 -21.77 -13.22
N ASP A 271 7.41 -22.03 -12.84
CA ASP A 271 8.58 -21.18 -13.12
C ASP A 271 8.35 -19.68 -12.80
N CYS A 272 7.62 -19.41 -11.71
CA CYS A 272 7.39 -18.05 -11.22
C CYS A 272 8.68 -17.46 -10.63
N GLY A 273 8.90 -16.16 -10.83
CA GLY A 273 9.90 -15.38 -10.10
C GLY A 273 9.34 -14.85 -8.78
N ILE A 274 10.20 -14.62 -7.78
CA ILE A 274 9.84 -13.93 -6.54
C ILE A 274 10.68 -12.66 -6.38
N ALA A 275 10.06 -11.57 -5.96
CA ALA A 275 10.77 -10.37 -5.50
C ALA A 275 10.72 -10.27 -3.97
N HIS A 276 11.88 -10.43 -3.33
CA HIS A 276 12.01 -10.26 -1.88
C HIS A 276 12.28 -8.79 -1.53
N CYS A 277 11.38 -8.15 -0.78
CA CYS A 277 11.49 -6.74 -0.38
C CYS A 277 11.75 -6.59 1.13
N PRO A 278 12.97 -6.83 1.63
CA PRO A 278 13.20 -6.96 3.07
C PRO A 278 12.92 -5.68 3.86
N THR A 279 13.35 -4.50 3.41
CA THR A 279 13.10 -3.26 4.18
C THR A 279 11.61 -2.96 4.26
N SER A 280 10.89 -3.02 3.14
CA SER A 280 9.43 -2.81 3.13
C SER A 280 8.70 -3.79 4.04
N ASN A 281 9.03 -5.09 3.93
CA ASN A 281 8.44 -6.13 4.76
C ASN A 281 8.64 -5.89 6.26
N LEU A 282 9.81 -5.36 6.66
CA LEU A 282 10.10 -5.03 8.05
C LEU A 282 9.44 -3.72 8.49
N LYS A 283 9.50 -2.67 7.65
CA LYS A 283 8.95 -1.35 7.96
C LYS A 283 7.44 -1.38 8.13
N LEU A 284 6.73 -2.18 7.34
CA LEU A 284 5.28 -2.39 7.44
C LEU A 284 4.89 -3.47 8.47
N ALA A 285 5.87 -4.11 9.11
CA ALA A 285 5.69 -5.27 9.99
C ALA A 285 4.93 -6.43 9.31
N SER A 286 5.07 -6.56 7.98
CA SER A 286 4.52 -7.64 7.17
C SER A 286 5.10 -8.99 7.59
N GLY A 287 6.41 -9.05 7.86
CA GLY A 287 7.10 -10.21 8.42
C GLY A 287 8.48 -10.47 7.80
N ILE A 288 9.02 -11.66 7.98
CA ILE A 288 10.28 -12.08 7.36
C ILE A 288 9.99 -13.20 6.37
N ALA A 289 10.25 -12.95 5.09
CA ALA A 289 10.02 -13.95 4.05
C ALA A 289 10.99 -15.14 4.19
N PRO A 290 10.53 -16.38 3.96
CA PRO A 290 11.35 -17.60 4.06
C PRO A 290 12.27 -17.80 2.84
N VAL A 291 13.11 -16.81 2.54
CA VAL A 291 13.96 -16.75 1.33
C VAL A 291 14.84 -17.98 1.15
N SER A 292 15.45 -18.48 2.23
CA SER A 292 16.29 -19.68 2.17
C SER A 292 15.52 -20.89 1.65
N ALA A 293 14.28 -21.09 2.12
CA ALA A 293 13.43 -22.20 1.67
C ALA A 293 12.96 -22.00 0.21
N MET A 294 12.72 -20.77 -0.22
CA MET A 294 12.40 -20.45 -1.62
C MET A 294 13.57 -20.81 -2.55
N LEU A 295 14.80 -20.43 -2.16
CA LEU A 295 16.02 -20.73 -2.90
C LEU A 295 16.32 -22.24 -2.94
N GLU A 296 16.16 -22.94 -1.81
CA GLU A 296 16.29 -24.40 -1.73
C GLU A 296 15.26 -25.15 -2.60
N THR A 297 14.08 -24.56 -2.79
CA THR A 297 13.05 -25.07 -3.71
C THR A 297 13.43 -24.84 -5.19
N GLY A 298 14.46 -24.03 -5.47
CA GLY A 298 14.95 -23.73 -6.81
C GLY A 298 14.17 -22.63 -7.53
N ILE A 299 13.47 -21.78 -6.80
CA ILE A 299 12.76 -20.61 -7.33
C ILE A 299 13.78 -19.50 -7.64
N ALA A 300 13.59 -18.78 -8.74
CA ALA A 300 14.36 -17.57 -9.00
C ALA A 300 13.87 -16.45 -8.06
N VAL A 301 14.71 -16.06 -7.09
CA VAL A 301 14.39 -15.01 -6.12
C VAL A 301 15.28 -13.79 -6.37
N GLY A 302 14.67 -12.69 -6.78
CA GLY A 302 15.29 -11.37 -6.85
C GLY A 302 15.13 -10.59 -5.53
N ILE A 303 15.84 -9.46 -5.42
CA ILE A 303 15.69 -8.50 -4.31
C ILE A 303 15.07 -7.22 -4.85
N GLY A 304 14.02 -6.73 -4.19
CA GLY A 304 13.31 -5.51 -4.55
C GLY A 304 13.34 -4.45 -3.45
N THR A 305 13.21 -3.19 -3.82
CA THR A 305 13.14 -2.09 -2.83
C THR A 305 11.71 -1.78 -2.41
N ASP A 306 10.71 -2.15 -3.22
CA ASP A 306 9.35 -1.62 -3.15
C ASP A 306 9.35 -0.08 -3.43
N GLY A 307 8.24 0.60 -3.16
CA GLY A 307 8.10 2.05 -3.26
C GLY A 307 8.82 2.81 -2.13
N PRO A 308 9.41 4.00 -2.39
CA PRO A 308 10.08 4.82 -1.37
C PRO A 308 9.17 5.38 -0.27
N ALA A 309 7.87 5.10 -0.29
CA ALA A 309 6.96 5.44 0.79
C ALA A 309 6.91 4.34 1.89
N SER A 310 7.40 3.13 1.59
CA SER A 310 7.48 1.98 2.51
C SER A 310 8.90 1.44 2.71
N ASN A 311 9.93 2.10 2.17
CA ASN A 311 11.34 1.70 2.31
C ASN A 311 12.17 2.57 3.29
N ASN A 312 12.71 3.74 2.96
CA ASN A 312 12.21 4.77 2.04
C ASN A 312 13.25 5.23 0.98
N ASP A 313 14.14 4.35 0.51
CA ASP A 313 15.07 4.64 -0.60
C ASP A 313 15.07 3.58 -1.72
N LEU A 314 15.82 3.85 -2.79
CA LEU A 314 16.05 2.92 -3.91
C LEU A 314 17.51 2.43 -3.95
N ALA A 315 18.10 2.13 -2.79
CA ALA A 315 19.49 1.70 -2.66
C ALA A 315 19.65 0.17 -2.58
N MET A 316 19.83 -0.48 -3.73
CA MET A 316 19.93 -1.95 -3.80
C MET A 316 21.05 -2.58 -2.97
N LEU A 317 22.21 -1.93 -2.80
CA LEU A 317 23.28 -2.48 -1.95
C LEU A 317 22.84 -2.61 -0.48
N GLU A 318 21.98 -1.73 0.00
CA GLU A 318 21.43 -1.78 1.35
C GLU A 318 20.40 -2.92 1.48
N GLU A 319 19.51 -3.08 0.48
CA GLU A 319 18.58 -4.21 0.42
C GLU A 319 19.29 -5.57 0.36
N VAL A 320 20.37 -5.68 -0.43
CA VAL A 320 21.16 -6.91 -0.52
C VAL A 320 21.81 -7.27 0.81
N ARG A 321 22.38 -6.27 1.47
CA ARG A 321 22.97 -6.44 2.79
C ARG A 321 21.91 -6.86 3.80
N LEU A 322 20.76 -6.21 3.80
CA LEU A 322 19.67 -6.50 4.72
C LEU A 322 19.12 -7.91 4.48
N ALA A 323 18.83 -8.31 3.24
CA ALA A 323 18.40 -9.66 2.89
C ALA A 323 19.35 -10.71 3.46
N ALA A 324 20.67 -10.54 3.22
CA ALA A 324 21.70 -11.47 3.69
C ALA A 324 21.76 -11.60 5.22
N ILE A 325 21.62 -10.50 5.95
CA ILE A 325 21.68 -10.51 7.42
C ILE A 325 20.36 -11.04 8.00
N LEU A 326 19.24 -10.61 7.45
CA LEU A 326 17.90 -10.97 7.91
C LEU A 326 17.66 -12.48 7.80
N ALA A 327 18.07 -13.10 6.69
CA ALA A 327 17.93 -14.54 6.49
C ALA A 327 18.73 -15.36 7.53
N LYS A 328 19.93 -14.88 7.94
CA LYS A 328 20.73 -15.52 9.00
C LYS A 328 20.02 -15.48 10.34
N THR A 329 19.46 -14.33 10.70
CA THR A 329 18.72 -14.16 11.96
C THR A 329 17.45 -14.99 11.97
N ALA A 330 16.70 -15.02 10.87
CA ALA A 330 15.47 -15.80 10.76
C ALA A 330 15.71 -17.31 10.86
N ALA A 331 16.79 -17.81 10.26
CA ALA A 331 17.19 -19.22 10.34
C ALA A 331 17.92 -19.58 11.66
N ASN A 332 18.31 -18.58 12.46
CA ASN A 332 19.25 -18.73 13.57
C ASN A 332 20.54 -19.46 13.16
N ASP A 333 21.03 -19.15 11.96
CA ASP A 333 22.20 -19.78 11.35
C ASP A 333 23.03 -18.72 10.60
N PRO A 334 24.26 -18.42 11.05
CA PRO A 334 25.11 -17.40 10.43
C PRO A 334 25.60 -17.77 9.01
N THR A 335 25.43 -19.02 8.58
CA THR A 335 25.85 -19.49 7.25
C THR A 335 24.77 -19.33 6.18
N THR A 336 23.53 -19.07 6.61
CA THR A 336 22.38 -18.88 5.72
C THR A 336 22.55 -17.64 4.82
N LEU A 337 22.15 -17.76 3.55
CA LEU A 337 22.23 -16.73 2.51
C LEU A 337 23.61 -16.01 2.46
N PRO A 338 24.67 -16.70 2.02
CA PRO A 338 26.01 -16.13 1.93
C PRO A 338 26.06 -14.96 0.93
N ALA A 339 27.07 -14.09 1.04
CA ALA A 339 27.19 -12.87 0.24
C ALA A 339 27.15 -13.13 -1.28
N ARG A 340 27.79 -14.20 -1.76
CA ARG A 340 27.77 -14.59 -3.18
C ARG A 340 26.34 -14.82 -3.68
N GLN A 341 25.51 -15.53 -2.89
CA GLN A 341 24.11 -15.78 -3.23
C GLN A 341 23.27 -14.50 -3.13
N ALA A 342 23.50 -13.65 -2.13
CA ALA A 342 22.79 -12.38 -2.01
C ALA A 342 23.07 -11.44 -3.19
N LEU A 343 24.33 -11.37 -3.67
CA LEU A 343 24.67 -10.60 -4.86
C LEU A 343 24.07 -11.23 -6.13
N LEU A 344 23.99 -12.57 -6.21
CA LEU A 344 23.33 -13.27 -7.31
C LEU A 344 21.84 -12.88 -7.41
N MET A 345 21.13 -12.80 -6.28
CA MET A 345 19.74 -12.35 -6.23
C MET A 345 19.54 -10.91 -6.75
N ALA A 346 20.54 -10.05 -6.60
CA ALA A 346 20.50 -8.66 -7.10
C ALA A 346 21.08 -8.47 -8.49
N THR A 347 21.48 -9.55 -9.16
CA THR A 347 22.06 -9.52 -10.51
C THR A 347 21.40 -10.59 -11.37
N ARG A 348 22.06 -11.72 -11.63
CA ARG A 348 21.58 -12.75 -12.57
C ARG A 348 20.24 -13.34 -12.13
N GLN A 349 20.08 -13.70 -10.87
CA GLN A 349 18.84 -14.32 -10.38
C GLN A 349 17.68 -13.31 -10.28
N GLY A 350 17.99 -12.02 -10.06
CA GLY A 350 17.00 -10.95 -10.21
C GLY A 350 16.54 -10.81 -11.67
N ALA A 351 17.47 -10.86 -12.63
CA ALA A 351 17.13 -10.87 -14.05
C ALA A 351 16.33 -12.13 -14.44
N GLU A 352 16.69 -13.31 -13.91
CA GLU A 352 15.93 -14.57 -14.10
C GLU A 352 14.50 -14.45 -13.56
N ALA A 353 14.32 -13.89 -12.36
CA ALA A 353 12.99 -13.66 -11.78
C ALA A 353 12.13 -12.70 -12.63
N LEU A 354 12.76 -11.79 -13.36
CA LEU A 354 12.12 -10.87 -14.32
C LEU A 354 12.04 -11.43 -15.75
N PHE A 355 12.42 -12.69 -15.98
CA PHE A 355 12.42 -13.33 -17.31
C PHE A 355 13.38 -12.65 -18.31
N LEU A 356 14.44 -12.04 -17.79
CA LEU A 356 15.51 -11.33 -18.53
C LEU A 356 16.90 -11.97 -18.37
N GLY A 357 17.02 -13.11 -17.68
CA GLY A 357 18.30 -13.75 -17.35
C GLY A 357 19.17 -14.13 -18.56
N GLU A 358 18.55 -14.39 -19.72
CA GLU A 358 19.27 -14.62 -20.99
C GLU A 358 19.87 -13.34 -21.59
N ARG A 359 19.37 -12.17 -21.20
CA ARG A 359 19.74 -10.87 -21.79
C ARG A 359 20.70 -10.08 -20.93
N THR A 360 20.58 -10.17 -19.60
CA THR A 360 21.29 -9.30 -18.64
C THR A 360 21.47 -10.01 -17.29
N GLY A 361 22.12 -9.34 -16.34
CA GLY A 361 22.34 -9.83 -14.97
C GLY A 361 23.68 -10.56 -14.76
N SER A 362 24.44 -10.82 -15.81
CA SER A 362 25.81 -11.36 -15.75
C SER A 362 26.66 -10.80 -16.89
N LEU A 363 27.98 -10.76 -16.68
CA LEU A 363 28.95 -10.32 -17.69
C LEU A 363 29.41 -11.52 -18.51
N GLU A 364 28.69 -11.80 -19.60
CA GLU A 364 28.96 -12.92 -20.50
C GLU A 364 28.95 -12.45 -21.96
N PRO A 365 29.83 -12.97 -22.83
CA PRO A 365 29.76 -12.71 -24.25
C PRO A 365 28.35 -12.99 -24.81
N GLY A 366 27.80 -12.04 -25.57
CA GLY A 366 26.46 -12.10 -26.14
C GLY A 366 25.35 -11.51 -25.27
N LYS A 367 25.59 -11.25 -23.98
CA LYS A 367 24.63 -10.50 -23.13
C LYS A 367 24.74 -9.00 -23.37
N LEU A 368 23.70 -8.27 -22.98
CA LEU A 368 23.65 -6.82 -23.07
C LEU A 368 24.64 -6.19 -22.09
N ALA A 369 25.27 -5.09 -22.51
CA ALA A 369 26.18 -4.32 -21.68
C ALA A 369 25.40 -3.45 -20.67
N ASP A 370 24.83 -4.13 -19.67
CA ASP A 370 24.24 -3.54 -18.46
C ASP A 370 25.22 -3.80 -17.30
N LEU A 371 26.01 -2.79 -16.92
CA LEU A 371 27.10 -2.96 -15.96
C LEU A 371 27.31 -1.74 -15.08
N ILE A 372 28.02 -1.96 -13.98
CA ILE A 372 28.51 -0.90 -13.11
C ILE A 372 30.00 -1.06 -12.83
N VAL A 373 30.61 0.06 -12.51
CA VAL A 373 31.99 0.12 -12.02
C VAL A 373 31.98 0.79 -10.65
N MET A 374 32.53 0.10 -9.64
CA MET A 374 32.55 0.54 -8.25
C MET A 374 33.97 0.80 -7.75
N ASP A 375 34.17 1.92 -7.06
CA ASP A 375 35.42 2.26 -6.39
C ASP A 375 35.67 1.33 -5.19
N ALA A 376 36.72 0.52 -5.28
CA ALA A 376 37.06 -0.43 -4.23
C ALA A 376 37.88 0.21 -3.09
N ARG A 377 38.46 1.40 -3.28
CA ARG A 377 39.47 1.98 -2.36
C ARG A 377 38.93 3.03 -1.40
N ARG A 378 37.63 3.01 -1.13
CA ARG A 378 37.01 3.84 -0.11
C ARG A 378 37.38 3.39 1.30
N ALA A 379 37.48 4.33 2.23
CA ALA A 379 37.93 4.05 3.59
C ALA A 379 37.09 2.99 4.31
N HIS A 380 35.77 2.95 4.09
CA HIS A 380 34.88 1.95 4.66
C HIS A 380 34.98 0.57 4.00
N ASN A 381 35.64 0.47 2.84
CA ASN A 381 35.76 -0.75 2.05
C ASN A 381 37.18 -1.36 2.09
N MET A 382 38.07 -0.82 2.92
CA MET A 382 39.46 -1.29 3.08
C MET A 382 39.68 -1.93 4.46
N PRO A 383 40.57 -2.94 4.60
CA PRO A 383 41.41 -3.58 3.57
C PRO A 383 40.71 -4.72 2.82
N HIS A 384 41.27 -5.14 1.67
CA HIS A 384 40.82 -6.32 0.92
C HIS A 384 41.60 -7.58 1.30
N PHE A 385 40.89 -8.68 1.52
CA PHE A 385 41.48 -10.00 1.75
C PHE A 385 41.34 -10.87 0.50
N GLN A 386 42.35 -11.71 0.22
CA GLN A 386 42.38 -12.61 -0.95
C GLN A 386 42.40 -14.10 -0.56
N ARG A 387 42.17 -14.42 0.72
CA ARG A 387 42.29 -15.79 1.24
C ARG A 387 41.21 -16.74 0.70
N SER A 388 40.05 -16.22 0.35
CA SER A 388 38.89 -16.97 -0.12
C SER A 388 38.36 -16.31 -1.38
N GLU A 389 37.91 -17.13 -2.33
CA GLU A 389 37.19 -16.67 -3.53
C GLU A 389 35.91 -15.90 -3.16
N ASP A 390 35.36 -16.13 -1.96
CA ASP A 390 34.17 -15.42 -1.48
C ASP A 390 34.46 -14.04 -0.86
N ALA A 391 35.72 -13.68 -0.67
CA ALA A 391 36.10 -12.44 -0.02
C ALA A 391 35.62 -11.20 -0.78
N ILE A 392 35.61 -11.25 -2.12
CA ILE A 392 35.13 -10.15 -2.96
C ILE A 392 33.63 -9.91 -2.77
N TYR A 393 32.83 -10.97 -2.72
CA TYR A 393 31.38 -10.86 -2.48
C TYR A 393 31.10 -10.32 -1.08
N SER A 394 31.87 -10.75 -0.08
CA SER A 394 31.79 -10.21 1.28
C SER A 394 32.04 -8.70 1.31
N GLN A 395 33.03 -8.22 0.55
CA GLN A 395 33.37 -6.80 0.46
C GLN A 395 32.23 -6.00 -0.19
N ILE A 396 31.68 -6.49 -1.30
CA ILE A 396 30.58 -5.85 -2.02
C ILE A 396 29.30 -5.83 -1.17
N VAL A 397 28.91 -6.95 -0.56
CA VAL A 397 27.62 -7.06 0.13
C VAL A 397 27.63 -6.45 1.52
N TYR A 398 28.70 -6.62 2.30
CA TYR A 398 28.67 -6.21 3.71
C TYR A 398 29.34 -4.86 4.00
N ALA A 399 30.11 -4.31 3.06
CA ALA A 399 30.86 -3.07 3.26
C ALA A 399 30.60 -1.99 2.21
N ALA A 400 30.37 -2.33 0.94
CA ALA A 400 30.18 -1.35 -0.11
C ALA A 400 28.88 -0.53 0.06
N LYS A 401 28.86 0.64 -0.58
CA LYS A 401 27.76 1.61 -0.53
C LYS A 401 27.41 2.09 -1.94
N SER A 402 26.20 2.62 -2.11
CA SER A 402 25.76 3.28 -3.36
C SER A 402 26.69 4.42 -3.78
N THR A 403 27.35 5.09 -2.82
CA THR A 403 28.36 6.12 -3.09
C THR A 403 29.62 5.61 -3.77
N ASP A 404 29.86 4.30 -3.76
CA ASP A 404 31.03 3.67 -4.35
C ASP A 404 30.83 3.42 -5.85
N VAL A 405 29.59 3.41 -6.33
CA VAL A 405 29.27 3.30 -7.76
C VAL A 405 29.79 4.54 -8.49
N ALA A 406 30.78 4.36 -9.35
CA ALA A 406 31.45 5.42 -10.11
C ALA A 406 30.84 5.57 -11.51
N HIS A 407 30.60 4.45 -12.20
CA HIS A 407 30.06 4.43 -13.56
C HIS A 407 28.90 3.45 -13.68
N VAL A 408 27.93 3.78 -14.52
CA VAL A 408 26.75 2.96 -14.80
C VAL A 408 26.48 3.00 -16.30
N MET A 409 26.36 1.81 -16.87
CA MET A 409 26.03 1.60 -18.28
C MET A 409 24.80 0.72 -18.37
N CYS A 410 23.86 1.10 -19.24
CA CYS A 410 22.73 0.26 -19.62
C CYS A 410 22.67 0.20 -21.13
N HIS A 411 22.53 -1.01 -21.68
CA HIS A 411 22.42 -1.26 -23.10
C HIS A 411 23.58 -0.66 -23.92
N GLY A 412 24.80 -0.72 -23.39
CA GLY A 412 26.00 -0.13 -24.00
C GLY A 412 26.11 1.39 -23.89
N ARG A 413 25.13 2.07 -23.30
CA ARG A 413 25.12 3.54 -23.13
C ARG A 413 25.47 3.92 -21.71
N TRP A 414 26.44 4.82 -21.56
CA TRP A 414 26.75 5.44 -20.26
C TRP A 414 25.57 6.28 -19.77
N LEU A 415 25.08 5.97 -18.56
CA LEU A 415 24.06 6.75 -17.85
C LEU A 415 24.70 7.64 -16.78
N MET A 416 25.80 7.17 -16.18
CA MET A 416 26.62 7.91 -15.22
C MET A 416 28.10 7.60 -15.46
N ARG A 417 28.96 8.63 -15.41
CA ARG A 417 30.42 8.48 -15.40
C ARG A 417 31.01 9.35 -14.30
N ASP A 418 31.95 8.81 -13.51
CA ASP A 418 32.59 9.54 -12.41
C ASP A 418 31.56 10.22 -11.47
N ARG A 419 30.46 9.51 -11.21
CA ARG A 419 29.29 9.99 -10.46
C ARG A 419 28.53 11.19 -11.07
N GLN A 420 28.85 11.58 -12.29
CA GLN A 420 28.11 12.59 -13.07
C GLN A 420 27.06 11.91 -13.95
N LEU A 421 25.80 12.27 -13.76
CA LEU A 421 24.68 11.79 -14.57
C LEU A 421 24.76 12.39 -15.97
N LEU A 422 24.44 11.59 -16.98
CA LEU A 422 24.55 11.98 -18.40
C LEU A 422 23.20 12.14 -19.10
N THR A 423 22.11 11.74 -18.46
CA THR A 423 20.77 11.66 -19.10
C THR A 423 19.69 12.49 -18.39
N LEU A 424 19.93 12.97 -17.17
CA LEU A 424 18.94 13.65 -16.33
C LEU A 424 19.57 14.85 -15.61
N ASP A 425 18.82 15.95 -15.48
CA ASP A 425 19.20 17.11 -14.67
C ASP A 425 18.69 16.94 -13.24
N GLU A 426 19.56 16.47 -12.35
CA GLU A 426 19.21 16.22 -10.95
C GLU A 426 18.84 17.50 -10.20
N ALA A 427 19.50 18.63 -10.47
CA ALA A 427 19.25 19.87 -9.74
C ALA A 427 17.83 20.40 -10.03
N GLU A 428 17.44 20.40 -11.30
CA GLU A 428 16.08 20.79 -11.71
C GLU A 428 15.01 19.89 -11.08
N LEU A 429 15.24 18.57 -11.06
CA LEU A 429 14.29 17.60 -10.53
C LEU A 429 14.09 17.74 -9.02
N LEU A 430 15.16 18.04 -8.26
CA LEU A 430 15.06 18.28 -6.81
C LEU A 430 14.21 19.51 -6.50
N GLU A 431 14.35 20.59 -7.27
CA GLU A 431 13.53 21.80 -7.10
C GLU A 431 12.04 21.52 -7.42
N GLN A 432 11.76 20.82 -8.52
CA GLN A 432 10.40 20.45 -8.91
C GLN A 432 9.73 19.53 -7.87
N ALA A 433 10.47 18.55 -7.34
CA ALA A 433 9.98 17.64 -6.31
C ALA A 433 9.65 18.39 -5.01
N GLN A 434 10.49 19.32 -4.58
CA GLN A 434 10.25 20.14 -3.38
C GLN A 434 9.03 21.06 -3.53
N ALA A 435 8.83 21.62 -4.73
CA ALA A 435 7.65 22.43 -5.03
C ALA A 435 6.35 21.60 -4.96
N LEU A 436 6.36 20.37 -5.48
CA LEU A 436 5.24 19.46 -5.37
C LEU A 436 4.99 19.03 -3.91
N ALA A 437 6.04 18.67 -3.16
CA ALA A 437 5.92 18.31 -1.75
C ALA A 437 5.24 19.42 -0.93
N SER A 438 5.54 20.68 -1.21
CA SER A 438 4.90 21.83 -0.55
C SER A 438 3.38 21.87 -0.80
N ARG A 439 2.93 21.50 -2.02
CA ARG A 439 1.50 21.41 -2.36
C ARG A 439 0.83 20.22 -1.68
N VAL A 440 1.53 19.09 -1.59
CA VAL A 440 1.05 17.91 -0.86
C VAL A 440 0.90 18.22 0.63
N ASP A 441 1.84 18.93 1.24
CA ASP A 441 1.75 19.41 2.62
C ASP A 441 0.54 20.33 2.84
N ASP A 442 0.28 21.26 1.92
CA ASP A 442 -0.90 22.13 1.99
C ASP A 442 -2.20 21.34 1.92
N PHE A 443 -2.27 20.34 1.03
CA PHE A 443 -3.41 19.43 0.93
C PHE A 443 -3.58 18.61 2.21
N LEU A 444 -2.52 18.01 2.74
CA LEU A 444 -2.61 17.22 3.97
C LEU A 444 -2.99 18.09 5.16
N ARG A 445 -2.45 19.30 5.30
CA ARG A 445 -2.86 20.24 6.37
C ARG A 445 -4.34 20.60 6.26
N ALA A 446 -4.84 20.87 5.05
CA ALA A 446 -6.25 21.16 4.83
C ALA A 446 -7.16 19.95 5.14
N ASN A 447 -6.69 18.73 4.82
CA ASN A 447 -7.48 17.51 4.95
C ASN A 447 -7.34 16.80 6.30
N THR A 448 -6.28 17.09 7.07
CA THR A 448 -6.04 16.53 8.40
C THR A 448 -6.22 17.53 9.54
N GLY A 449 -6.44 18.82 9.21
CA GLY A 449 -6.50 19.91 10.18
C GLY A 449 -7.77 19.99 11.01
N ASP A 450 -8.86 19.35 10.59
CA ASP A 450 -10.09 19.25 11.39
C ASP A 450 -10.75 17.86 11.21
N VAL A 451 -11.57 17.44 12.17
CA VAL A 451 -12.17 16.10 12.17
C VAL A 451 -13.14 15.86 11.01
N LEU A 452 -13.78 16.91 10.50
CA LEU A 452 -14.69 16.82 9.35
C LEU A 452 -13.92 16.56 8.06
N SER A 453 -12.81 17.27 7.85
CA SER A 453 -11.91 17.06 6.72
C SER A 453 -11.32 15.64 6.72
N LYS A 454 -10.90 15.15 7.90
CA LYS A 454 -10.47 13.75 8.07
C LYS A 454 -11.58 12.77 7.69
N LEU A 455 -12.80 13.02 8.16
CA LEU A 455 -13.96 12.17 7.84
C LEU A 455 -14.28 12.17 6.34
N LEU A 456 -14.22 13.33 5.69
CA LEU A 456 -14.39 13.47 4.23
C LEU A 456 -13.35 12.68 3.44
N THR A 457 -12.13 12.61 3.95
CA THR A 457 -11.00 11.94 3.28
C THR A 457 -11.12 10.42 3.27
N VAL A 458 -11.59 9.83 4.39
CA VAL A 458 -11.62 8.36 4.57
C VAL A 458 -12.99 7.72 4.38
N THR A 459 -14.04 8.49 4.09
CA THR A 459 -15.39 7.93 3.89
C THR A 459 -16.02 8.36 2.57
N GLN A 460 -16.57 7.40 1.83
CA GLN A 460 -17.38 7.67 0.63
C GLN A 460 -18.85 7.88 0.99
N GLY A 461 -19.52 8.80 0.30
CA GLY A 461 -20.97 9.00 0.43
C GLY A 461 -21.39 9.69 1.73
N MET A 462 -20.59 10.64 2.23
CA MET A 462 -20.96 11.42 3.41
C MET A 462 -22.24 12.23 3.13
N GLU A 463 -23.23 12.10 4.01
CA GLU A 463 -24.47 12.85 3.94
C GLU A 463 -24.56 13.85 5.08
N ARG A 464 -25.03 15.06 4.77
CA ARG A 464 -25.42 16.02 5.79
C ARG A 464 -26.78 15.61 6.36
N GLY A 465 -26.85 15.44 7.67
CA GLY A 465 -28.06 15.17 8.40
C GLY A 465 -28.96 16.39 8.60
N GLU A 466 -30.25 16.14 8.83
CA GLU A 466 -31.23 17.14 9.27
C GLU A 466 -30.70 17.99 10.44
N SER A 467 -30.87 19.32 10.32
CA SER A 467 -30.20 20.32 11.18
C SER A 467 -30.79 20.46 12.59
N PHE A 468 -31.97 19.91 12.84
CA PHE A 468 -32.63 19.94 14.14
C PHE A 468 -33.00 18.53 14.57
N GLU A 469 -32.54 18.13 15.76
CA GLU A 469 -33.00 16.95 16.46
C GLU A 469 -33.79 17.40 17.70
N VAL A 470 -35.00 16.87 17.83
CA VAL A 470 -35.86 17.11 18.98
C VAL A 470 -35.97 15.79 19.73
N GLN A 471 -35.61 15.81 21.00
CA GLN A 471 -35.67 14.61 21.81
C GLN A 471 -36.13 14.90 23.24
N ALA A 472 -36.79 13.90 23.82
CA ALA A 472 -37.06 13.82 25.24
C ALA A 472 -36.66 12.43 25.72
N LYS A 473 -35.97 12.36 26.86
CA LYS A 473 -35.53 11.13 27.48
C LYS A 473 -36.03 11.10 28.91
N LEU A 474 -36.55 9.96 29.35
CA LEU A 474 -36.95 9.74 30.74
C LEU A 474 -36.55 8.35 31.22
N VAL A 475 -36.54 8.17 32.54
CA VAL A 475 -36.45 6.84 33.17
C VAL A 475 -37.83 6.17 33.07
N LEU A 476 -37.88 5.01 32.44
CA LEU A 476 -39.10 4.22 32.30
C LEU A 476 -39.28 3.36 33.55
N GLN A 477 -40.24 3.74 34.41
CA GLN A 477 -40.55 3.02 35.65
C GLN A 477 -41.33 1.73 35.39
N ASP A 478 -42.21 1.74 34.38
CA ASP A 478 -43.10 0.62 34.02
C ASP A 478 -43.32 0.59 32.50
N GLU A 479 -43.32 -0.61 31.91
CA GLU A 479 -43.57 -0.81 30.47
C GLU A 479 -45.02 -0.52 30.08
N SER A 480 -45.96 -0.49 31.04
CA SER A 480 -47.37 -0.13 30.76
C SER A 480 -47.51 1.26 30.11
N ALA A 481 -46.62 2.19 30.44
CA ALA A 481 -46.54 3.52 29.84
C ALA A 481 -46.24 3.47 28.34
N LEU A 482 -45.33 2.58 27.92
CA LEU A 482 -45.02 2.36 26.51
C LEU A 482 -46.21 1.73 25.79
N GLU A 483 -46.84 0.70 26.37
CA GLU A 483 -48.03 0.07 25.79
C GLU A 483 -49.18 1.06 25.60
N GLN A 484 -49.39 1.94 26.58
CA GLN A 484 -50.40 2.98 26.52
C GLN A 484 -50.14 3.95 25.34
N LEU A 485 -48.89 4.34 25.13
CA LEU A 485 -48.52 5.21 24.02
C LEU A 485 -48.69 4.52 22.66
N LEU A 486 -48.22 3.27 22.53
CA LEU A 486 -48.29 2.52 21.27
C LEU A 486 -49.72 2.16 20.86
N ARG A 487 -50.67 2.12 21.78
CA ARG A 487 -52.11 1.86 21.52
C ARG A 487 -52.96 3.13 21.47
N PHE A 488 -52.36 4.31 21.58
CA PHE A 488 -53.09 5.57 21.56
C PHE A 488 -53.70 5.83 20.17
N GLU A 489 -54.91 6.42 20.10
CA GLU A 489 -55.72 6.46 18.86
C GLU A 489 -55.06 7.19 17.68
N ASP A 490 -54.11 8.09 17.95
CA ASP A 490 -53.36 8.88 16.96
C ASP A 490 -51.95 8.33 16.64
N VAL A 491 -51.61 7.14 17.15
CA VAL A 491 -50.30 6.50 16.98
C VAL A 491 -50.41 5.32 16.02
N ASP A 492 -49.78 5.45 14.84
CA ASP A 492 -49.60 4.35 13.90
C ASP A 492 -48.20 3.76 14.03
N VAL A 493 -48.08 2.50 14.45
CA VAL A 493 -46.80 1.78 14.50
C VAL A 493 -46.44 1.24 13.12
N LEU A 494 -45.33 1.72 12.56
CA LEU A 494 -44.88 1.37 11.21
C LEU A 494 -43.91 0.19 11.20
N LYS A 495 -42.97 0.17 12.14
CA LYS A 495 -41.93 -0.87 12.26
C LYS A 495 -41.44 -0.95 13.69
N GLU A 496 -41.17 -2.16 14.15
CA GLU A 496 -40.39 -2.44 15.37
C GLU A 496 -39.05 -3.06 14.98
N VAL A 497 -37.99 -2.67 15.67
CA VAL A 497 -36.66 -3.24 15.49
C VAL A 497 -35.95 -3.36 16.83
N HIS A 498 -35.28 -4.49 17.06
CA HIS A 498 -34.45 -4.74 18.23
C HIS A 498 -32.98 -4.69 17.82
N TYR A 499 -32.20 -3.88 18.54
CA TYR A 499 -30.77 -3.73 18.33
C TYR A 499 -29.97 -4.05 19.59
N ARG A 500 -28.84 -4.73 19.43
CA ARG A 500 -27.70 -4.57 20.34
C ARG A 500 -26.77 -3.50 19.75
N GLN A 501 -26.53 -2.43 20.49
CA GLN A 501 -25.78 -1.27 20.01
C GLN A 501 -24.47 -1.10 20.76
N TYR A 502 -23.39 -0.90 20.00
CA TYR A 502 -22.06 -0.59 20.49
C TYR A 502 -21.67 0.81 20.04
N ASP A 503 -21.59 1.76 20.96
CA ASP A 503 -21.25 3.16 20.69
C ASP A 503 -19.84 3.45 21.23
N THR A 504 -18.91 3.88 20.37
CA THR A 504 -17.62 4.45 20.79
C THR A 504 -17.55 5.92 20.38
N TRP A 505 -17.32 6.79 21.37
CA TRP A 505 -17.25 8.23 21.21
C TRP A 505 -15.81 8.70 21.30
N PHE A 506 -15.39 9.47 20.30
CA PHE A 506 -14.09 10.11 20.18
C PHE A 506 -14.24 11.60 20.46
N SER A 507 -13.41 12.09 21.38
CA SER A 507 -13.29 13.52 21.72
C SER A 507 -11.93 14.06 21.29
N PHE A 508 -11.88 15.35 20.98
CA PHE A 508 -10.71 16.04 20.43
C PHE A 508 -10.39 17.27 21.28
N GLU A 509 -9.17 17.80 21.17
CA GLU A 509 -8.70 18.93 21.99
C GLU A 509 -9.46 20.24 21.69
N ASP A 510 -9.82 20.48 20.43
CA ASP A 510 -10.63 21.64 20.03
C ASP A 510 -12.12 21.30 20.14
N GLU A 511 -12.87 22.04 20.96
CA GLU A 511 -14.33 21.88 21.06
C GLU A 511 -15.05 22.14 19.73
N ALA A 512 -14.46 22.93 18.82
CA ALA A 512 -14.98 23.19 17.48
C ALA A 512 -14.99 21.96 16.57
N ASP A 513 -14.11 20.97 16.84
CA ASP A 513 -14.09 19.70 16.10
C ASP A 513 -15.31 18.82 16.42
N GLY A 514 -15.94 19.05 17.56
CA GLY A 514 -17.11 18.30 18.01
C GLY A 514 -16.76 16.90 18.53
N ARG A 515 -17.73 15.99 18.51
CA ARG A 515 -17.58 14.59 18.93
C ARG A 515 -17.83 13.66 17.74
N LEU A 516 -16.92 12.74 17.47
CA LEU A 516 -17.10 11.71 16.45
C LEU A 516 -17.57 10.42 17.13
N ARG A 517 -18.65 9.82 16.64
CA ARG A 517 -19.17 8.55 17.17
C ARG A 517 -19.08 7.46 16.14
N TYR A 518 -18.38 6.39 16.46
CA TYR A 518 -18.46 5.09 15.80
C TYR A 518 -19.57 4.28 16.46
N ARG A 519 -20.53 3.79 15.67
CA ARG A 519 -21.65 2.97 16.16
C ARG A 519 -21.76 1.69 15.36
N GLU A 520 -21.91 0.56 16.04
CA GLU A 520 -22.35 -0.71 15.45
C GLU A 520 -23.74 -1.03 15.96
N ASP A 521 -24.67 -1.30 15.05
CA ASP A 521 -26.02 -1.75 15.34
C ASP A 521 -26.17 -3.20 14.85
N ASP A 522 -26.26 -4.15 15.78
CA ASP A 522 -26.63 -5.54 15.51
C ASP A 522 -28.16 -5.66 15.58
N GLU A 523 -28.83 -5.76 14.43
CA GLU A 523 -30.26 -6.04 14.34
C GLU A 523 -30.52 -7.47 14.78
N LEU A 524 -31.36 -7.67 15.81
CA LEU A 524 -31.68 -8.96 16.37
C LEU A 524 -32.96 -9.52 15.74
N ASP A 525 -32.97 -10.82 15.44
CA ASP A 525 -34.18 -11.54 15.07
C ASP A 525 -35.01 -11.95 16.29
N ALA A 526 -36.13 -12.64 16.04
CA ALA A 526 -37.03 -13.09 17.10
C ALA A 526 -36.39 -14.10 18.08
N ASP A 527 -35.32 -14.79 17.68
CA ASP A 527 -34.58 -15.74 18.50
C ASP A 527 -33.40 -15.08 19.24
N GLY A 528 -33.25 -13.75 19.12
CA GLY A 528 -32.19 -12.97 19.73
C GLY A 528 -30.83 -13.15 19.05
N GLN A 529 -30.78 -13.70 17.84
CA GLN A 529 -29.57 -13.84 17.04
C GLN A 529 -29.37 -12.61 16.15
N VAL A 530 -28.11 -12.32 15.81
CA VAL A 530 -27.78 -11.17 14.96
C VAL A 530 -28.18 -11.47 13.52
N ALA A 531 -29.21 -10.80 13.03
CA ALA A 531 -29.70 -10.89 11.65
C ALA A 531 -28.86 -10.04 10.69
N SER A 532 -28.42 -8.86 11.12
CA SER A 532 -27.52 -8.00 10.33
C SER A 532 -26.79 -7.00 11.22
N THR A 533 -25.56 -6.64 10.85
CA THR A 533 -24.77 -5.61 11.53
C THR A 533 -24.58 -4.42 10.60
N ARG A 534 -24.78 -3.20 11.10
CA ARG A 534 -24.39 -1.98 10.39
C ARG A 534 -23.50 -1.10 11.25
N SER A 535 -22.42 -0.58 10.66
CA SER A 535 -21.50 0.34 11.33
C SER A 535 -21.55 1.72 10.69
N ARG A 536 -21.53 2.79 11.52
CA ARG A 536 -21.67 4.18 11.08
C ARG A 536 -20.79 5.14 11.89
N LEU A 537 -20.19 6.09 11.19
CA LEU A 537 -19.56 7.27 11.77
C LEU A 537 -20.56 8.43 11.80
N THR A 538 -20.66 9.11 12.93
CA THR A 538 -21.47 10.32 13.10
C THR A 538 -20.62 11.42 13.73
N LEU A 539 -20.26 12.44 12.95
CA LEU A 539 -19.66 13.65 13.52
C LEU A 539 -20.77 14.58 13.99
N MET A 540 -20.67 15.04 15.25
CA MET A 540 -21.62 15.95 15.87
C MET A 540 -20.88 17.19 16.36
N ARG A 541 -21.13 18.32 15.71
CA ARG A 541 -20.71 19.64 16.22
C ARG A 541 -21.88 20.27 16.96
N LEU A 542 -21.66 20.64 18.21
CA LEU A 542 -22.68 21.26 19.07
C LEU A 542 -22.75 22.75 18.73
N ASN A 543 -23.85 23.19 18.12
CA ASN A 543 -24.00 24.59 17.72
C ASN A 543 -24.84 25.39 18.74
N LYS A 544 -25.94 24.80 19.25
CA LYS A 544 -26.83 25.45 20.22
C LYS A 544 -27.76 24.44 20.92
N ILE A 545 -27.92 24.57 22.24
CA ILE A 545 -28.94 23.86 23.02
C ILE A 545 -30.02 24.89 23.41
N ASP A 546 -31.27 24.62 23.08
CA ASP A 546 -32.42 25.41 23.57
C ASP A 546 -33.38 24.47 24.33
N SER A 547 -33.73 24.80 25.57
CA SER A 547 -34.71 24.04 26.34
C SER A 547 -36.12 24.62 26.13
N TYR A 548 -37.09 23.76 25.83
CA TYR A 548 -38.51 24.14 25.69
C TYR A 548 -39.33 23.32 26.68
N GLY A 549 -39.38 23.75 27.95
CA GLY A 549 -40.04 23.00 29.03
C GLY A 549 -39.30 21.69 29.33
N THR A 550 -40.00 20.55 29.24
CA THR A 550 -39.45 19.19 29.49
C THR A 550 -38.73 18.57 28.28
N ALA A 551 -38.82 19.17 27.08
CA ALA A 551 -38.15 18.67 25.88
C ALA A 551 -36.87 19.48 25.58
N VAL A 552 -35.81 18.78 25.14
CA VAL A 552 -34.54 19.41 24.75
C VAL A 552 -34.49 19.55 23.23
N ARG A 553 -34.28 20.78 22.76
CA ARG A 553 -33.97 21.04 21.34
C ARG A 553 -32.46 21.10 21.19
N LEU A 554 -31.91 20.17 20.41
CA LEU A 554 -30.50 20.15 20.06
C LEU A 554 -30.32 20.57 18.60
N SER A 555 -29.59 21.67 18.38
CA SER A 555 -29.11 22.06 17.04
C SER A 555 -27.70 21.54 16.85
N HIS A 556 -27.55 20.57 15.96
CA HIS A 556 -26.27 19.98 15.59
C HIS A 556 -26.03 20.13 14.09
N SER A 557 -24.79 20.44 13.71
CA SER A 557 -24.29 20.02 12.40
C SER A 557 -23.91 18.54 12.52
N ARG A 558 -24.62 17.68 11.78
CA ARG A 558 -24.40 16.23 11.79
C ARG A 558 -23.97 15.76 10.42
N PHE A 559 -22.87 15.03 10.40
CA PHE A 559 -22.38 14.38 9.21
C PHE A 559 -22.37 12.89 9.45
N TYR A 560 -22.99 12.15 8.54
CA TYR A 560 -23.05 10.69 8.60
C TYR A 560 -22.20 10.11 7.50
N ALA A 561 -21.45 9.08 7.85
CA ALA A 561 -20.75 8.26 6.89
C ALA A 561 -20.85 6.79 7.29
N ARG A 562 -20.86 5.89 6.31
CA ARG A 562 -20.74 4.46 6.59
C ARG A 562 -19.37 4.20 7.22
N ALA A 563 -19.35 3.39 8.27
CA ALA A 563 -18.09 2.93 8.84
C ALA A 563 -17.74 1.59 8.17
N ASP A 564 -16.91 1.63 7.15
CA ASP A 564 -16.48 0.49 6.33
C ASP A 564 -15.10 -0.04 6.74
N ARG A 565 -14.53 0.50 7.83
CA ARG A 565 -13.29 0.05 8.45
C ARG A 565 -13.53 -0.31 9.93
N PRO A 566 -12.69 -1.17 10.54
CA PRO A 566 -12.84 -1.54 11.94
C PRO A 566 -12.59 -0.36 12.90
N LEU A 567 -13.15 -0.41 14.11
CA LEU A 567 -12.97 0.64 15.13
C LEU A 567 -11.50 1.06 15.37
N ARG A 568 -10.57 0.09 15.38
CA ARG A 568 -9.13 0.34 15.56
C ARG A 568 -8.57 1.34 14.52
N PHE A 569 -9.03 1.24 13.26
CA PHE A 569 -8.55 2.07 12.17
C PHE A 569 -8.89 3.53 12.43
N TYR A 570 -10.14 3.78 12.83
CA TYR A 570 -10.60 5.13 13.14
C TYR A 570 -9.91 5.71 14.38
N ARG A 571 -9.62 4.89 15.39
CA ARG A 571 -8.80 5.31 16.54
C ARG A 571 -7.42 5.81 16.11
N GLU A 572 -6.70 5.02 15.31
CA GLU A 572 -5.35 5.35 14.83
C GLU A 572 -5.35 6.55 13.87
N TYR A 573 -6.36 6.67 13.02
CA TYR A 573 -6.47 7.74 12.03
C TYR A 573 -6.90 9.10 12.64
N PHE A 574 -7.95 9.10 13.46
CA PHE A 574 -8.46 10.33 14.06
C PHE A 574 -7.61 10.81 15.23
N ARG A 575 -6.93 9.90 15.95
CA ARG A 575 -6.09 10.19 17.13
C ARG A 575 -6.83 11.02 18.19
N PRO A 576 -7.96 10.52 18.74
CA PRO A 576 -8.72 11.26 19.74
C PRO A 576 -7.93 11.44 21.04
N CYS A 577 -8.16 12.53 21.77
CA CYS A 577 -7.56 12.76 23.09
C CYS A 577 -8.25 11.95 24.20
N ALA A 578 -9.51 11.54 23.97
CA ALA A 578 -10.27 10.69 24.88
C ALA A 578 -11.28 9.83 24.13
N GLU A 579 -11.55 8.63 24.65
CA GLU A 579 -12.53 7.69 24.14
C GLU A 579 -13.51 7.26 25.23
N ARG A 580 -14.78 7.05 24.86
CA ARG A 580 -15.81 6.47 25.73
C ARG A 580 -16.62 5.44 24.98
N ALA A 581 -16.64 4.21 25.48
CA ALA A 581 -17.47 3.13 24.95
C ALA A 581 -18.74 2.98 25.77
N LEU A 582 -19.84 2.60 25.11
CA LEU A 582 -21.12 2.29 25.73
C LEU A 582 -21.83 1.23 24.92
N GLU A 583 -22.30 0.19 25.60
CA GLU A 583 -23.15 -0.85 25.03
C GLU A 583 -24.56 -0.73 25.56
N LYS A 584 -25.54 -0.97 24.69
CA LYS A 584 -26.94 -0.98 25.08
C LYS A 584 -27.80 -1.92 24.25
N ASP A 585 -28.81 -2.47 24.92
CA ASP A 585 -29.94 -3.13 24.30
C ASP A 585 -31.01 -2.08 23.98
N ARG A 586 -31.46 -2.03 22.73
CA ARG A 586 -32.43 -1.02 22.24
C ARG A 586 -33.58 -1.70 21.51
N ARG A 587 -34.81 -1.50 21.99
CA ARG A 587 -36.02 -1.68 21.19
C ARG A 587 -36.46 -0.35 20.59
N ARG A 588 -36.69 -0.31 19.27
CA ARG A 588 -37.07 0.90 18.54
C ARG A 588 -38.37 0.70 17.79
N TRP A 589 -39.30 1.64 17.98
CA TRP A 589 -40.51 1.77 17.16
C TRP A 589 -40.42 2.99 16.26
N HIS A 590 -40.77 2.79 14.99
CA HIS A 590 -41.05 3.88 14.05
C HIS A 590 -42.55 4.12 14.11
N ILE A 591 -42.97 5.32 14.49
CA ILE A 591 -44.40 5.64 14.60
C ILE A 591 -44.74 6.90 13.81
N HIS A 592 -45.96 6.97 13.30
CA HIS A 592 -46.58 8.26 13.00
C HIS A 592 -47.42 8.67 14.19
N TYR A 593 -47.20 9.88 14.71
CA TYR A 593 -48.09 10.51 15.67
C TYR A 593 -48.67 11.79 15.05
N GLN A 594 -49.99 11.80 14.86
CA GLN A 594 -50.71 12.86 14.15
C GLN A 594 -50.10 13.14 12.76
N GLY A 595 -49.72 12.09 12.04
CA GLY A 595 -49.15 12.16 10.69
C GLY A 595 -47.69 12.62 10.61
N VAL A 596 -46.95 12.71 11.72
CA VAL A 596 -45.51 13.03 11.73
C VAL A 596 -44.71 11.85 12.26
N LEU A 597 -43.57 11.57 11.64
CA LEU A 597 -42.67 10.49 12.02
C LEU A 597 -41.89 10.79 13.31
N PHE A 598 -41.98 9.85 14.25
CA PHE A 598 -41.20 9.80 15.48
C PHE A 598 -40.56 8.41 15.64
N TYR A 599 -39.50 8.39 16.43
CA TYR A 599 -38.83 7.19 16.89
C TYR A 599 -38.97 7.10 18.40
N ILE A 600 -39.49 5.98 18.88
CA ILE A 600 -39.48 5.63 20.31
C ILE A 600 -38.36 4.64 20.51
N ASN A 601 -37.37 4.95 21.35
CA ASN A 601 -36.34 4.01 21.74
C ASN A 601 -36.53 3.64 23.22
N VAL A 602 -36.49 2.36 23.53
CA VAL A 602 -36.39 1.84 24.89
C VAL A 602 -35.02 1.22 25.03
N ASP A 603 -34.18 1.85 25.84
CA ASP A 603 -32.76 1.55 25.97
C ASP A 603 -32.43 1.03 27.36
N ARG A 604 -31.68 -0.07 27.42
CA ARG A 604 -31.04 -0.57 28.63
C ARG A 604 -29.54 -0.61 28.43
N LEU A 605 -28.79 0.09 29.28
CA LEU A 605 -27.33 0.07 29.23
C LEU A 605 -26.81 -1.26 29.74
N THR A 606 -25.99 -1.93 28.92
CA THR A 606 -25.38 -3.21 29.25
C THR A 606 -23.92 -3.05 29.66
N ASP A 607 -23.23 -2.04 29.14
CA ASP A 607 -21.87 -1.67 29.55
C ASP A 607 -21.66 -0.13 29.45
N PRO A 608 -21.39 0.58 30.55
CA PRO A 608 -21.48 0.09 31.92
C PRO A 608 -22.92 -0.34 32.23
N PRO A 609 -23.14 -1.41 33.01
CA PRO A 609 -24.48 -1.92 33.29
C PRO A 609 -25.27 -0.88 34.09
N GLY A 610 -26.42 -0.47 33.53
CA GLY A 610 -27.37 0.41 34.20
C GLY A 610 -28.54 -0.37 34.80
N GLU A 611 -29.00 0.03 35.98
CA GLU A 611 -30.21 -0.53 36.60
C GLU A 611 -31.51 0.05 36.00
N GLN A 612 -31.41 1.16 35.28
CA GLN A 612 -32.53 1.91 34.73
C GLN A 612 -32.77 1.57 33.26
N THR A 613 -34.04 1.50 32.88
CA THR A 613 -34.49 1.50 31.48
C THR A 613 -34.86 2.93 31.10
N TYR A 614 -34.45 3.38 29.92
CA TYR A 614 -34.70 4.73 29.44
C TYR A 614 -35.65 4.71 28.25
N LEU A 615 -36.64 5.59 28.25
CA LEU A 615 -37.49 5.85 27.08
C LEU A 615 -37.05 7.15 26.42
N GLU A 616 -36.68 7.11 25.14
CA GLU A 616 -36.28 8.25 24.31
C GLU A 616 -37.30 8.45 23.18
N LEU A 617 -38.02 9.58 23.21
CA LEU A 617 -38.85 10.05 22.11
C LEU A 617 -38.03 10.98 21.23
N LYS A 618 -38.01 10.73 19.91
CA LYS A 618 -37.08 11.41 19.01
C LYS A 618 -37.70 11.71 17.65
N SER A 619 -37.44 12.90 17.12
CA SER A 619 -37.71 13.23 15.71
C SER A 619 -36.68 14.22 15.19
N ARG A 620 -36.62 14.36 13.87
CA ARG A 620 -35.64 15.18 13.16
C ARG A 620 -36.29 15.99 12.05
N THR A 621 -35.68 17.12 11.71
CA THR A 621 -36.16 18.01 10.65
C THR A 621 -35.09 19.02 10.19
N TRP A 622 -35.22 19.53 8.97
CA TRP A 622 -34.46 20.66 8.47
C TRP A 622 -34.98 22.02 8.95
N SER A 623 -36.24 22.10 9.41
CA SER A 623 -36.91 23.37 9.73
C SER A 623 -36.96 23.64 11.24
N ALA A 624 -36.48 24.83 11.64
CA ALA A 624 -36.51 25.27 13.03
C ALA A 624 -37.96 25.44 13.57
N GLU A 625 -38.91 25.83 12.70
CA GLU A 625 -40.32 25.96 13.08
C GLU A 625 -40.99 24.58 13.20
N ASP A 626 -40.70 23.66 12.28
CA ASP A 626 -41.18 22.27 12.37
C ASP A 626 -40.64 21.57 13.62
N ALA A 627 -39.39 21.88 14.02
CA ALA A 627 -38.81 21.38 15.25
C ALA A 627 -39.62 21.82 16.49
N LYS A 628 -40.19 23.04 16.51
CA LYS A 628 -41.07 23.49 17.60
C LYS A 628 -42.38 22.69 17.63
N VAL A 629 -42.95 22.42 16.46
CA VAL A 629 -44.17 21.60 16.33
C VAL A 629 -43.91 20.18 16.82
N LYS A 630 -42.79 19.56 16.41
CA LYS A 630 -42.36 18.24 16.87
C LYS A 630 -42.08 18.21 18.37
N ALA A 631 -41.52 19.27 18.94
CA ALA A 631 -41.32 19.38 20.40
C ALA A 631 -42.65 19.44 21.16
N ALA A 632 -43.64 20.17 20.65
CA ALA A 632 -44.99 20.19 21.23
C ALA A 632 -45.62 18.80 21.21
N ARG A 633 -45.52 18.08 20.10
CA ARG A 633 -46.03 16.70 19.96
C ARG A 633 -45.32 15.69 20.86
N ILE A 634 -44.01 15.83 21.05
CA ILE A 634 -43.27 15.02 22.04
C ILE A 634 -43.83 15.27 23.43
N ARG A 635 -44.11 16.52 23.82
CA ARG A 635 -44.74 16.82 25.10
C ARG A 635 -46.14 16.22 25.23
N ASP A 636 -46.92 16.22 24.15
CA ASP A 636 -48.24 15.59 24.16
C ASP A 636 -48.12 14.07 24.39
N MET A 637 -47.16 13.41 23.74
CA MET A 637 -46.83 12.01 24.00
C MET A 637 -46.33 11.76 25.44
N LEU A 638 -45.54 12.68 26.01
CA LEU A 638 -45.12 12.61 27.41
C LEU A 638 -46.32 12.71 28.38
N ASN A 639 -47.31 13.56 28.06
CA ASN A 639 -48.53 13.70 28.85
C ASN A 639 -49.40 12.43 28.76
N ILE A 640 -49.46 11.78 27.60
CA ILE A 640 -50.20 10.52 27.40
C ILE A 640 -49.67 9.44 28.35
N ILE A 641 -48.36 9.35 28.51
CA ILE A 641 -47.72 8.37 29.40
C ILE A 641 -47.59 8.83 30.85
N GLY A 642 -48.12 10.01 31.19
CA GLY A 642 -48.10 10.54 32.56
C GLY A 642 -46.70 10.89 33.09
N ALA A 643 -45.73 11.23 32.22
CA ALA A 643 -44.37 11.53 32.64
C ALA A 643 -44.29 12.78 33.54
N GLU A 644 -43.65 12.67 34.71
CA GLU A 644 -43.45 13.80 35.61
C GLU A 644 -42.10 14.50 35.33
N PRO A 645 -41.93 15.78 35.70
CA PRO A 645 -40.65 16.49 35.52
C PRO A 645 -39.45 15.80 36.18
N GLY A 646 -39.68 15.03 37.25
CA GLY A 646 -38.65 14.26 37.95
C GLY A 646 -38.16 13.02 37.19
N ASP A 647 -38.91 12.54 36.20
CA ASP A 647 -38.54 11.37 35.39
C ASP A 647 -37.60 11.75 34.24
N MET A 648 -37.47 13.05 33.93
CA MET A 648 -36.75 13.55 32.77
C MET A 648 -35.23 13.47 32.93
N VAL A 649 -34.57 12.97 31.89
CA VAL A 649 -33.13 12.80 31.82
C VAL A 649 -32.56 13.75 30.77
N LEU A 650 -31.87 14.81 31.21
CA LEU A 650 -31.33 15.84 30.32
C LEU A 650 -29.96 15.49 29.74
N ALA A 651 -29.19 14.63 30.40
CA ALA A 651 -27.85 14.25 29.97
C ALA A 651 -27.89 13.20 28.85
N ASP A 652 -26.92 13.26 27.92
CA ASP A 652 -26.74 12.20 26.93
C ASP A 652 -26.15 10.93 27.57
N TYR A 653 -26.32 9.77 26.92
CA TYR A 653 -25.87 8.49 27.52
C TYR A 653 -24.40 8.47 27.98
N PRO A 654 -23.44 9.07 27.24
CA PRO A 654 -22.05 9.17 27.70
C PRO A 654 -21.82 10.10 28.91
N GLU A 655 -22.80 10.93 29.25
CA GLU A 655 -22.75 11.94 30.33
C GLU A 655 -23.43 11.43 31.61
N LEU A 656 -24.31 10.41 31.52
CA LEU A 656 -25.09 9.89 32.66
C LEU A 656 -24.26 9.21 33.75
N HIS A 657 -23.04 8.77 33.44
CA HIS A 657 -22.26 7.95 34.37
C HIS A 657 -21.02 8.62 34.95
N GLY A 658 -20.75 9.91 34.67
CA GLY A 658 -19.65 10.64 35.32
C GLY A 658 -18.27 9.96 35.24
N VAL A 659 -18.08 9.07 34.26
CA VAL A 659 -16.77 8.50 33.87
C VAL A 659 -16.11 9.47 32.92
#